data_AF-A0A4Q8AAW5-F1
#
_entry.id   AF-A0A4Q8AAW5-F1
#
_cell.length_a   1.000
_cell.length_b   1.000
_cell.length_c   1.000
_cell.angle_alpha   90.00
_cell.angle_beta   90.00
_cell.angle_gamma   90.00
#
_symmetry.space_group_name_H-M   'P 1'
#
loop_
_entity.id
_entity.type
_entity.pdbx_description
1 polymer ?
#
loop_
_entity_poly.entity_id
_entity_poly.type
_entity_poly.pdbx_seq_one_letter_code
_entity_poly.pdbx_strand_id
1 'polypeptide(L)'
;MAEQGENGEYPAHWEADVVLRDGSTAHLRPIAPTDAAELQRLHTSQSEKSIYLRFFTYKSKLTSKELARFTRVDHRDRVAFVTVRGGAIIGVGRYDRLDDPAEAEVAFNIADNAQGKGVGSILLEHLAAAARENGIERFSAEVLPENRKMLTVFAEAGYEVGRRFDDGVVALEFPIDPTARSRAVMEAREHRAEARSLAGLLAPRSVAVIGASREWGSPGHTLLTNLIEGGFDGPVYGINPDALEIAGMVSYARIGDVPGDVDLAVIAVPRTELEAVVADCAAQGVRGVVVITAGFDAAGEDSAAQQRELVRVARSNGMRLVGPASLGLINTASGVRLNASVAPGMPKAGTLGLFSQSAAMGVILFTTASRRGVGVSNVVSAGNRADVSGNDAMQFWEDDESTSAVGLYLESFGNPRKFSRIARRLSRSKPVIVAKSDYMGVRLPPGHAVRTTQAPLGAVDEMLRQSGVIRVQTSEQLMDIAQIVASQPLPEGGRVAVVANSESLVDNVADAAGQHGLEPTHTNGSLQLDDGQSRALPRLNRALAEALEPADVDAGLLVLLPVRGIAVETLARAAYDAGRAAGKPVVVAFAGQLDPAFPAEGVLEEGEGPAVASAQDADVAALQPAIPYFASPGQAAAALGRIAAYVKWRERDFGEPVEVPDADVDRAESLLAGYLGRVADAELLRLDRGQVAELLGCYGISVLESAPFDTEDEAAAAAGRVGYPVALKTTDEHLRHRLDLGGVRLNIYDEESLRGNIRHMRSILEPFGVVGLELQAMAESGQGCVVRALEDPLLGPLVSYGLAGDAVNLLDDWAHVIPPLSSTDLAEFIRRPRAARKLFGYQGLPAVDVAALEDVLNRVATLKDQHPEVALLELNPVLVSARGVTVLSADVRIGNPAERTDSARRAMSKY
;
A
#
# COMPACT_ATOMS: atom_id res chain seq x y z
N MET A 1 9.20 -35.74 33.03
CA MET A 1 8.56 -34.61 33.74
C MET A 1 7.52 -34.04 32.80
N ALA A 2 6.34 -34.67 32.84
CA ALA A 2 5.15 -34.29 32.12
C ALA A 2 4.09 -34.05 33.20
N GLU A 3 3.53 -32.84 33.25
CA GLU A 3 2.25 -32.40 33.87
C GLU A 3 2.28 -30.87 34.06
N GLN A 4 1.92 -30.11 33.03
CA GLN A 4 1.47 -28.69 33.12
C GLN A 4 0.55 -28.33 31.93
N GLY A 5 -0.43 -29.18 31.62
CA GLY A 5 -1.49 -28.88 30.64
C GLY A 5 -2.76 -28.40 31.33
N GLU A 6 -2.80 -27.12 31.76
CA GLU A 6 -4.05 -26.45 32.23
C GLU A 6 -3.95 -24.90 32.33
N ASN A 7 -2.87 -24.26 31.87
CA ASN A 7 -2.72 -22.79 31.92
C ASN A 7 -2.84 -22.16 30.52
N GLY A 8 -3.69 -21.14 30.39
CA GLY A 8 -3.81 -20.30 29.19
C GLY A 8 -2.44 -19.82 28.72
N GLU A 9 -2.09 -20.21 27.50
CA GLU A 9 -0.81 -19.91 26.86
C GLU A 9 -0.73 -18.42 26.49
N TYR A 10 0.46 -17.83 26.57
CA TYR A 10 0.65 -16.40 26.31
C TYR A 10 0.42 -16.09 24.81
N PRO A 11 -0.55 -15.23 24.45
CA PRO A 11 -0.92 -14.98 23.05
C PRO A 11 0.04 -13.97 22.41
N ALA A 12 1.24 -14.41 22.04
CA ALA A 12 2.29 -13.57 21.45
C ALA A 12 1.86 -12.91 20.13
N HIS A 13 0.89 -13.48 19.40
CA HIS A 13 0.38 -12.89 18.17
C HIS A 13 -0.35 -11.55 18.39
N TRP A 14 -0.85 -11.29 19.60
CA TRP A 14 -1.48 -10.01 19.98
C TRP A 14 -0.51 -8.86 20.26
N GLU A 15 0.80 -9.13 20.29
CA GLU A 15 1.79 -8.06 20.46
C GLU A 15 1.87 -7.16 19.22
N ALA A 16 2.03 -5.86 19.46
CA ALA A 16 2.14 -4.85 18.42
C ALA A 16 2.92 -3.62 18.89
N ASP A 17 3.76 -3.07 18.02
CA ASP A 17 4.25 -1.70 18.18
C ASP A 17 3.23 -0.71 17.62
N VAL A 18 3.05 0.42 18.28
CA VAL A 18 2.04 1.42 17.93
C VAL A 18 2.62 2.82 17.93
N VAL A 19 2.09 3.68 17.05
CA VAL A 19 2.40 5.12 17.04
C VAL A 19 1.32 5.86 17.82
N LEU A 20 1.74 6.66 18.80
CA LEU A 20 0.89 7.48 19.64
C LEU A 20 0.53 8.79 18.94
N ARG A 21 -0.48 9.49 19.45
CA ARG A 21 -0.99 10.76 18.88
C ARG A 21 0.07 11.88 18.88
N ASP A 22 1.11 11.79 19.70
CA ASP A 22 2.23 12.74 19.71
C ASP A 22 3.36 12.36 18.73
N GLY A 23 3.21 11.28 17.97
CA GLY A 23 4.20 10.77 17.01
C GLY A 23 5.24 9.83 17.62
N SER A 24 5.26 9.67 18.95
CA SER A 24 6.15 8.71 19.62
C SER A 24 5.62 7.28 19.52
N THR A 25 6.51 6.31 19.69
CA THR A 25 6.16 4.88 19.66
C THR A 25 5.93 4.30 21.06
N ALA A 26 5.21 3.18 21.12
CA ALA A 26 5.08 2.37 22.32
C ALA A 26 4.86 0.90 21.93
N HIS A 27 5.15 0.00 22.86
CA HIS A 27 4.95 -1.43 22.66
C HIS A 27 3.68 -1.89 23.40
N LEU A 28 2.76 -2.54 22.70
CA LEU A 28 1.54 -3.13 23.25
C LEU A 28 1.69 -4.65 23.31
N ARG A 29 1.39 -5.23 24.47
CA ARG A 29 1.42 -6.69 24.67
C ARG A 29 0.43 -7.15 25.73
N PRO A 30 0.02 -8.43 25.75
CA PRO A 30 -0.71 -9.01 26.86
C PRO A 30 0.02 -8.78 28.19
N ILE A 31 -0.74 -8.59 29.27
CA ILE A 31 -0.17 -8.49 30.62
C ILE A 31 0.41 -9.83 31.05
N ALA A 32 1.54 -9.81 31.75
CA ALA A 32 2.17 -10.99 32.32
C ALA A 32 2.17 -10.92 33.86
N PRO A 33 2.22 -12.06 34.58
CA PRO A 33 2.32 -12.08 36.04
C PRO A 33 3.50 -11.27 36.59
N THR A 34 4.58 -11.16 35.81
CA THR A 34 5.80 -10.38 36.13
C THR A 34 5.58 -8.87 36.16
N ASP A 35 4.49 -8.36 35.57
CA ASP A 35 4.17 -6.92 35.52
C ASP A 35 3.64 -6.37 36.85
N ALA A 36 3.48 -7.18 37.89
CA ALA A 36 2.87 -6.76 39.16
C ALA A 36 3.59 -5.57 39.80
N ALA A 37 4.93 -5.51 39.70
CA ALA A 37 5.71 -4.40 40.20
C ALA A 37 5.45 -3.11 39.39
N GLU A 38 5.47 -3.20 38.06
CA GLU A 38 5.20 -2.05 37.18
C GLU A 38 3.77 -1.54 37.28
N LEU A 39 2.81 -2.45 37.40
CA LEU A 39 1.41 -2.10 37.61
C LEU A 39 1.23 -1.35 38.94
N GLN A 40 1.94 -1.78 39.99
CA GLN A 40 1.94 -1.09 41.27
C GLN A 40 2.58 0.31 41.15
N ARG A 41 3.69 0.44 40.40
CA ARG A 41 4.34 1.74 40.13
C ARG A 41 3.42 2.68 39.37
N LEU A 42 2.76 2.20 38.33
CA LEU A 42 1.74 2.95 37.59
C LEU A 42 0.65 3.45 38.54
N HIS A 43 0.08 2.57 39.37
CA HIS A 43 -0.99 2.95 40.30
C HIS A 43 -0.56 4.02 41.31
N THR A 44 0.62 3.86 41.92
CA THR A 44 1.10 4.81 42.95
C THR A 44 1.59 6.14 42.40
N SER A 45 1.89 6.21 41.10
CA SER A 45 2.36 7.45 40.45
C SER A 45 1.21 8.31 39.90
N GLN A 46 -0.03 7.84 40.01
CA GLN A 46 -1.22 8.55 39.55
C GLN A 46 -1.72 9.56 40.58
N SER A 47 -2.35 10.63 40.08
CA SER A 47 -3.09 11.55 40.94
C SER A 47 -4.27 10.84 41.63
N GLU A 48 -4.64 11.32 42.83
CA GLU A 48 -5.78 10.80 43.59
C GLU A 48 -7.07 10.84 42.76
N LYS A 49 -7.22 11.87 41.94
CA LYS A 49 -8.33 12.03 41.00
C LYS A 49 -8.37 10.90 39.97
N SER A 50 -7.25 10.55 39.34
CA SER A 50 -7.21 9.46 38.35
C SER A 50 -7.53 8.11 38.99
N ILE A 51 -7.03 7.85 40.21
CA ILE A 51 -7.35 6.64 40.97
C ILE A 51 -8.85 6.59 41.29
N TYR A 52 -9.42 7.69 41.78
CA TYR A 52 -10.85 7.76 42.10
C TYR A 52 -11.72 7.54 40.86
N LEU A 53 -11.39 8.19 39.73
CA LEU A 53 -12.14 8.04 38.48
C LEU A 53 -12.11 6.61 37.91
N ARG A 54 -11.11 5.80 38.26
CA ARG A 54 -10.99 4.40 37.81
C ARG A 54 -11.64 3.41 38.76
N PHE A 55 -11.44 3.58 40.07
CA PHE A 55 -11.83 2.58 41.08
C PHE A 55 -13.06 2.97 41.89
N PHE A 56 -13.65 4.15 41.62
CA PHE A 56 -14.75 4.76 42.37
C PHE A 56 -14.46 4.98 43.87
N THR A 57 -13.21 4.76 44.27
CA THR A 57 -12.70 4.95 45.61
C THR A 57 -11.22 5.25 45.54
N TYR A 58 -10.71 5.98 46.53
CA TYR A 58 -9.27 6.20 46.63
C TYR A 58 -8.58 5.00 47.25
N LYS A 59 -7.56 4.49 46.55
CA LYS A 59 -6.68 3.43 47.02
C LYS A 59 -5.25 3.91 46.88
N SER A 60 -4.53 4.10 47.98
CA SER A 60 -3.13 4.54 47.94
C SER A 60 -2.19 3.49 47.34
N LYS A 61 -2.55 2.20 47.41
CA LYS A 61 -1.83 1.07 46.79
C LYS A 61 -2.81 -0.05 46.45
N LEU A 62 -2.40 -0.95 45.55
CA LEU A 62 -3.13 -2.18 45.28
C LEU A 62 -2.69 -3.24 46.27
N THR A 63 -3.61 -4.09 46.70
CA THR A 63 -3.29 -5.24 47.54
C THR A 63 -2.59 -6.33 46.72
N SER A 64 -1.83 -7.21 47.36
CA SER A 64 -1.19 -8.35 46.68
C SER A 64 -2.21 -9.25 45.97
N LYS A 65 -3.43 -9.36 46.52
CA LYS A 65 -4.54 -10.11 45.91
C LYS A 65 -5.05 -9.42 44.64
N GLU A 66 -5.20 -8.10 44.65
CA GLU A 66 -5.60 -7.33 43.47
C GLU A 66 -4.53 -7.37 42.38
N LEU A 67 -3.24 -7.20 42.74
CA LEU A 67 -2.14 -7.32 41.78
C LEU A 67 -2.13 -8.71 41.13
N ALA A 68 -2.23 -9.78 41.93
CA ALA A 68 -2.31 -11.14 41.40
C ALA A 68 -3.52 -11.35 40.50
N ARG A 69 -4.71 -10.87 40.89
CA ARG A 69 -5.91 -10.91 40.04
C ARG A 69 -5.70 -10.14 38.75
N PHE A 70 -5.01 -9.00 38.80
CA PHE A 70 -4.86 -8.11 37.65
C PHE A 70 -3.78 -8.56 36.68
N THR A 71 -2.77 -9.32 37.10
CA THR A 71 -1.69 -9.78 36.22
C THR A 71 -1.80 -11.25 35.81
N ARG A 72 -2.60 -12.06 36.52
CA ARG A 72 -2.89 -13.46 36.15
C ARG A 72 -4.27 -13.53 35.49
N VAL A 73 -4.24 -13.64 34.16
CA VAL A 73 -5.41 -13.71 33.29
C VAL A 73 -5.33 -14.98 32.44
N ASP A 74 -6.47 -15.49 31.97
CA ASP A 74 -6.56 -16.74 31.20
C ASP A 74 -6.49 -16.53 29.68
N HIS A 75 -6.43 -15.28 29.24
CA HIS A 75 -6.41 -14.86 27.83
C HIS A 75 -7.67 -15.24 27.03
N ARG A 76 -8.76 -15.63 27.69
CA ARG A 76 -10.03 -16.04 27.07
C ARG A 76 -11.24 -15.31 27.62
N ASP A 77 -11.47 -15.46 28.92
CA ASP A 77 -12.58 -14.82 29.65
C ASP A 77 -12.08 -13.56 30.34
N ARG A 78 -10.81 -13.54 30.68
CA ARG A 78 -10.13 -12.39 31.28
C ARG A 78 -8.95 -12.05 30.39
N VAL A 79 -8.95 -10.86 29.82
CA VAL A 79 -7.87 -10.37 28.96
C VAL A 79 -7.44 -9.00 29.44
N ALA A 80 -6.12 -8.77 29.47
CA ALA A 80 -5.57 -7.46 29.76
C ALA A 80 -4.34 -7.20 28.88
N PHE A 81 -4.29 -6.00 28.33
CA PHE A 81 -3.16 -5.45 27.58
C PHE A 81 -2.46 -4.37 28.38
N VAL A 82 -1.15 -4.29 28.21
CA VAL A 82 -0.31 -3.20 28.70
C VAL A 82 0.32 -2.47 27.52
N THR A 83 0.37 -1.14 27.62
CA THR A 83 1.21 -0.31 26.75
C THR A 83 2.45 0.09 27.52
N VAL A 84 3.63 -0.20 26.97
CA VAL A 84 4.93 -0.07 27.62
C VAL A 84 5.81 0.91 26.84
N ARG A 85 6.53 1.77 27.57
CA ARG A 85 7.55 2.67 27.01
C ARG A 85 8.72 2.82 27.98
N GLY A 86 9.94 2.58 27.51
CA GLY A 86 11.16 2.56 28.34
C GLY A 86 11.09 1.55 29.48
N GLY A 87 10.40 0.43 29.26
CA GLY A 87 10.13 -0.58 30.30
C GLY A 87 9.04 -0.21 31.32
N ALA A 88 8.51 1.02 31.30
CA ALA A 88 7.43 1.46 32.18
C ALA A 88 6.06 1.25 31.53
N ILE A 89 5.09 0.75 32.30
CA ILE A 89 3.69 0.66 31.86
C ILE A 89 3.08 2.07 31.86
N ILE A 90 2.64 2.54 30.70
CA ILE A 90 1.98 3.84 30.53
C ILE A 90 0.45 3.73 30.38
N GLY A 91 -0.07 2.52 30.20
CA GLY A 91 -1.50 2.26 30.17
C GLY A 91 -1.84 0.78 30.28
N VAL A 92 -3.02 0.49 30.82
CA VAL A 92 -3.58 -0.85 30.95
C VAL A 92 -5.03 -0.82 30.49
N GLY A 93 -5.40 -1.74 29.60
CA GLY A 93 -6.79 -1.98 29.19
C GLY A 93 -7.13 -3.43 29.47
N ARG A 94 -8.37 -3.73 29.86
CA ARG A 94 -8.80 -5.10 30.10
C ARG A 94 -10.27 -5.30 29.84
N TYR A 95 -10.65 -6.56 29.64
CA TYR A 95 -12.02 -7.00 29.79
C TYR A 95 -12.11 -8.23 30.71
N ASP A 96 -13.25 -8.38 31.39
CA ASP A 96 -13.68 -9.60 32.06
C ASP A 96 -15.05 -10.00 31.46
N ARG A 97 -15.19 -11.25 30.98
CA ARG A 97 -16.44 -11.78 30.40
C ARG A 97 -17.52 -11.85 31.49
N LEU A 98 -18.75 -11.48 31.11
CA LEU A 98 -19.92 -11.49 31.98
C LEU A 98 -20.66 -12.82 31.91
N ASP A 99 -21.80 -12.91 32.61
CA ASP A 99 -22.66 -14.11 32.61
C ASP A 99 -23.23 -14.40 31.20
N ASP A 100 -23.49 -13.35 30.39
CA ASP A 100 -23.74 -13.51 28.95
C ASP A 100 -22.40 -13.80 28.26
N PRO A 101 -22.22 -14.98 27.65
CA PRO A 101 -20.96 -15.32 26.99
C PRO A 101 -20.63 -14.39 25.82
N ALA A 102 -21.60 -13.69 25.24
CA ALA A 102 -21.37 -12.72 24.16
C ALA A 102 -20.94 -11.33 24.68
N GLU A 103 -20.88 -11.10 26.00
CA GLU A 103 -20.63 -9.79 26.60
C GLU A 103 -19.42 -9.77 27.54
N ALA A 104 -18.67 -8.67 27.54
CA ALA A 104 -17.58 -8.45 28.49
C ALA A 104 -17.51 -6.99 28.99
N GLU A 105 -17.20 -6.81 30.26
CA GLU A 105 -16.99 -5.49 30.86
C GLU A 105 -15.56 -5.00 30.59
N VAL A 106 -15.41 -3.81 30.01
CA VAL A 106 -14.09 -3.20 29.72
C VAL A 106 -13.70 -2.13 30.72
N ALA A 107 -12.39 -2.06 31.02
CA ALA A 107 -11.86 -1.01 31.87
C ALA A 107 -10.41 -0.60 31.52
N PHE A 108 -10.10 0.67 31.76
CA PHE A 108 -8.83 1.29 31.35
C PHE A 108 -8.18 2.08 32.47
N ASN A 109 -6.87 1.96 32.62
CA ASN A 109 -6.08 2.80 33.52
C ASN A 109 -4.86 3.37 32.78
N ILE A 110 -4.80 4.69 32.58
CA ILE A 110 -3.78 5.36 31.77
C ILE A 110 -2.97 6.31 32.66
N ALA A 111 -1.64 6.25 32.56
CA ALA A 111 -0.73 7.14 33.29
C ALA A 111 -1.04 8.61 32.99
N ASP A 112 -1.00 9.47 34.00
CA ASP A 112 -1.39 10.89 33.87
C ASP A 112 -0.57 11.62 32.78
N ASN A 113 0.72 11.32 32.66
CA ASN A 113 1.61 11.87 31.63
C ASN A 113 1.40 11.27 30.22
N ALA A 114 0.60 10.22 30.09
CA ALA A 114 0.25 9.56 28.84
C ALA A 114 -1.20 9.82 28.39
N GLN A 115 -2.01 10.49 29.22
CA GLN A 115 -3.36 10.91 28.86
C GLN A 115 -3.33 11.90 27.69
N GLY A 116 -4.30 11.77 26.77
CA GLY A 116 -4.38 12.60 25.56
C GLY A 116 -3.47 12.13 24.41
N LYS A 117 -2.60 11.14 24.64
CA LYS A 117 -1.71 10.58 23.60
C LYS A 117 -2.33 9.43 22.79
N GLY A 118 -3.61 9.13 22.98
CA GLY A 118 -4.33 8.10 22.23
C GLY A 118 -4.20 6.66 22.76
N VAL A 119 -3.50 6.44 23.88
CA VAL A 119 -3.27 5.11 24.48
C VAL A 119 -4.58 4.36 24.74
N GLY A 120 -5.60 5.03 25.29
CA GLY A 120 -6.90 4.40 25.58
C GLY A 120 -7.62 3.90 24.32
N SER A 121 -7.59 4.67 23.23
CA SER A 121 -8.19 4.27 21.96
C SER A 121 -7.47 3.05 21.35
N ILE A 122 -6.14 3.04 21.41
CA ILE A 122 -5.33 1.91 20.94
C ILE A 122 -5.67 0.65 21.75
N LEU A 123 -5.68 0.75 23.09
CA LEU A 123 -6.04 -0.38 23.94
C LEU A 123 -7.45 -0.90 23.66
N LEU A 124 -8.43 -0.02 23.43
CA LEU A 124 -9.80 -0.41 23.08
C LEU A 124 -9.87 -1.18 21.75
N GLU A 125 -9.13 -0.73 20.73
CA GLU A 125 -9.09 -1.39 19.41
C GLU A 125 -8.46 -2.78 19.50
N HIS A 126 -7.39 -2.93 20.28
CA HIS A 126 -6.73 -4.22 20.50
C HIS A 126 -7.56 -5.17 21.37
N LEU A 127 -8.24 -4.66 22.42
CA LEU A 127 -9.19 -5.44 23.21
C LEU A 127 -10.36 -5.92 22.38
N ALA A 128 -10.95 -5.07 21.53
CA ALA A 128 -12.06 -5.45 20.66
C ALA A 128 -11.65 -6.57 19.69
N ALA A 129 -10.44 -6.51 19.13
CA ALA A 129 -9.94 -7.58 18.28
C ALA A 129 -9.75 -8.90 19.03
N ALA A 130 -9.11 -8.88 20.21
CA ALA A 130 -8.95 -10.06 21.05
C ALA A 130 -10.30 -10.62 21.56
N ALA A 131 -11.27 -9.75 21.81
CA ALA A 131 -12.62 -10.14 22.22
C ALA A 131 -13.38 -10.86 21.11
N ARG A 132 -13.28 -10.40 19.85
CA ARG A 132 -13.85 -11.12 18.69
C ARG A 132 -13.23 -12.50 18.51
N GLU A 133 -11.90 -12.62 18.63
CA GLU A 133 -11.22 -13.93 18.60
C GLU A 133 -11.74 -14.90 19.67
N ASN A 134 -12.24 -14.35 20.79
CA ASN A 134 -12.80 -15.10 21.91
C ASN A 134 -14.35 -15.18 21.90
N GLY A 135 -15.01 -14.84 20.79
CA GLY A 135 -16.46 -14.95 20.63
C GLY A 135 -17.29 -13.96 21.47
N ILE A 136 -16.74 -12.78 21.78
CA ILE A 136 -17.48 -11.67 22.40
C ILE A 136 -18.00 -10.78 21.29
N GLU A 137 -19.24 -10.28 21.41
CA GLU A 137 -19.88 -9.41 20.43
C GLU A 137 -20.09 -7.99 20.98
N ARG A 138 -20.18 -7.84 22.30
CA ARG A 138 -20.54 -6.58 22.97
C ARG A 138 -19.61 -6.27 24.14
N PHE A 139 -19.28 -4.99 24.29
CA PHE A 139 -18.62 -4.46 25.47
C PHE A 139 -19.57 -3.58 26.29
N SER A 140 -19.47 -3.73 27.61
CA SER A 140 -20.09 -2.83 28.57
C SER A 140 -19.03 -2.11 29.41
N ALA A 141 -19.33 -0.89 29.86
CA ALA A 141 -18.42 -0.10 30.69
C ALA A 141 -19.19 0.83 31.63
N GLU A 142 -18.76 0.86 32.89
CA GLU A 142 -19.24 1.83 33.88
C GLU A 142 -18.25 3.00 34.01
N VAL A 143 -18.74 4.22 33.81
CA VAL A 143 -17.91 5.43 33.85
C VAL A 143 -18.57 6.50 34.70
N LEU A 144 -17.82 7.09 35.65
CA LEU A 144 -18.33 8.24 36.40
C LEU A 144 -18.66 9.39 35.43
N PRO A 145 -19.79 10.11 35.59
CA PRO A 145 -20.18 11.23 34.73
C PRO A 145 -19.10 12.33 34.61
N GLU A 146 -18.26 12.47 35.63
CA GLU A 146 -17.16 13.43 35.72
C GLU A 146 -15.96 13.04 34.82
N ASN A 147 -15.84 11.77 34.43
CA ASN A 147 -14.75 11.26 33.59
C ASN A 147 -15.00 11.54 32.10
N ARG A 148 -15.13 12.83 31.77
CA ARG A 148 -15.38 13.29 30.40
C ARG A 148 -14.38 12.75 29.39
N LYS A 149 -13.12 12.59 29.79
CA LYS A 149 -12.05 12.03 28.94
C LYS A 149 -12.37 10.61 28.46
N MET A 150 -12.77 9.72 29.37
CA MET A 150 -13.14 8.34 29.00
C MET A 150 -14.43 8.29 28.19
N LEU A 151 -15.44 9.09 28.55
CA LEU A 151 -16.67 9.20 27.76
C LEU A 151 -16.39 9.65 26.31
N THR A 152 -15.45 10.56 26.11
CA THR A 152 -14.98 10.97 24.78
C THR A 152 -14.26 9.84 24.04
N VAL A 153 -13.42 9.04 24.71
CA VAL A 153 -12.75 7.89 24.06
C VAL A 153 -13.77 6.91 23.48
N PHE A 154 -14.82 6.57 24.23
CA PHE A 154 -15.89 5.68 23.75
C PHE A 154 -16.73 6.32 22.64
N ALA A 155 -17.15 7.58 22.82
CA ALA A 155 -17.95 8.28 21.81
C ALA A 155 -17.20 8.48 20.49
N GLU A 156 -15.91 8.82 20.55
CA GLU A 156 -15.08 8.98 19.36
C GLU A 156 -14.60 7.65 18.78
N ALA A 157 -14.70 6.52 19.49
CA ALA A 157 -14.37 5.21 18.91
C ALA A 157 -15.40 4.75 17.86
N GLY A 158 -16.46 5.52 17.63
CA GLY A 158 -17.42 5.29 16.54
C GLY A 158 -18.42 4.18 16.82
N TYR A 159 -18.47 3.70 18.07
CA TYR A 159 -19.42 2.72 18.54
C TYR A 159 -20.75 3.38 18.95
N GLU A 160 -21.87 2.71 18.70
CA GLU A 160 -23.20 3.20 19.15
C GLU A 160 -23.31 3.03 20.66
N VAL A 161 -23.33 4.15 21.38
CA VAL A 161 -23.34 4.15 22.84
C VAL A 161 -24.78 4.24 23.34
N GLY A 162 -25.30 3.12 23.86
CA GLY A 162 -26.48 3.16 24.74
C GLY A 162 -26.08 3.79 26.07
N ARG A 163 -26.63 4.96 26.43
CA ARG A 163 -26.38 5.60 27.72
C ARG A 163 -27.55 5.32 28.66
N ARG A 164 -27.29 4.60 29.75
CA ARG A 164 -28.21 4.52 30.89
C ARG A 164 -27.53 5.15 32.10
N PHE A 165 -28.27 6.01 32.80
CA PHE A 165 -27.85 6.53 34.09
C PHE A 165 -28.38 5.54 35.14
N ASP A 166 -27.46 4.86 35.81
CA ASP A 166 -27.79 3.92 36.89
C ASP A 166 -26.85 4.16 38.07
N ASP A 167 -27.40 4.23 39.28
CA ASP A 167 -26.66 4.39 40.54
C ASP A 167 -25.50 5.42 40.57
N GLY A 168 -25.63 6.53 39.82
CA GLY A 168 -24.64 7.61 39.78
C GLY A 168 -23.45 7.38 38.84
N VAL A 169 -23.45 6.27 38.09
CA VAL A 169 -22.52 6.00 37.00
C VAL A 169 -23.24 6.08 35.64
N VAL A 170 -22.46 6.31 34.58
CA VAL A 170 -22.93 6.19 33.20
C VAL A 170 -22.56 4.81 32.71
N ALA A 171 -23.56 3.96 32.51
CA ALA A 171 -23.41 2.67 31.85
C ALA A 171 -23.40 2.87 30.33
N LEU A 172 -22.39 2.31 29.68
CA LEU A 172 -22.19 2.34 28.24
C LEU A 172 -22.22 0.90 27.73
N GLU A 173 -23.04 0.60 26.74
CA GLU A 173 -23.04 -0.67 26.01
C GLU A 173 -22.77 -0.39 24.53
N PHE A 174 -21.92 -1.20 23.89
CA PHE A 174 -21.65 -1.09 22.47
C PHE A 174 -21.21 -2.41 21.79
N PRO A 175 -21.64 -2.67 20.54
CA PRO A 175 -21.13 -3.79 19.74
C PRO A 175 -19.67 -3.57 19.38
N ILE A 176 -18.85 -4.62 19.35
CA ILE A 176 -17.41 -4.52 19.07
C ILE A 176 -17.07 -4.68 17.58
N ASP A 177 -18.06 -5.00 16.75
CA ASP A 177 -17.88 -5.03 15.30
C ASP A 177 -17.70 -3.62 14.74
N PRO A 178 -16.63 -3.39 13.96
CA PRO A 178 -16.31 -2.06 13.52
C PRO A 178 -17.28 -1.63 12.41
N THR A 179 -18.16 -0.68 12.73
CA THR A 179 -18.98 0.05 11.75
C THR A 179 -18.11 0.81 10.75
N ALA A 180 -18.65 1.15 9.58
CA ALA A 180 -17.95 2.00 8.60
C ALA A 180 -17.45 3.32 9.23
N ARG A 181 -18.23 3.89 10.15
CA ARG A 181 -17.87 5.08 10.91
C ARG A 181 -16.69 4.84 11.86
N SER A 182 -16.67 3.74 12.61
CA SER A 182 -15.54 3.46 13.52
C SER A 182 -14.25 3.19 12.75
N ARG A 183 -14.31 2.44 11.63
CA ARG A 183 -13.16 2.23 10.73
C ARG A 183 -12.58 3.57 10.24
N ALA A 184 -13.42 4.47 9.74
CA ALA A 184 -12.98 5.78 9.27
C ALA A 184 -12.29 6.61 10.37
N VAL A 185 -12.79 6.56 11.61
CA VAL A 185 -12.14 7.26 12.74
C VAL A 185 -10.82 6.61 13.14
N MET A 186 -10.76 5.27 13.14
CA MET A 186 -9.53 4.53 13.42
C MET A 186 -8.43 4.91 12.41
N GLU A 187 -8.77 4.91 11.13
CA GLU A 187 -7.88 5.30 10.03
C GLU A 187 -7.44 6.76 10.13
N ALA A 188 -8.35 7.71 10.40
CA ALA A 188 -8.01 9.12 10.54
C ALA A 188 -7.09 9.39 11.74
N ARG A 189 -7.11 8.54 12.76
CA ARG A 189 -6.21 8.61 13.91
C ARG A 189 -4.85 7.97 13.61
N GLU A 190 -4.83 6.83 12.91
CA GLU A 190 -3.60 6.22 12.37
C GLU A 190 -2.84 7.22 11.50
N HIS A 191 -3.55 7.84 10.54
CA HIS A 191 -3.03 8.89 9.67
C HIS A 191 -2.32 10.01 10.42
N ARG A 192 -3.05 10.69 11.32
CA ARG A 192 -2.51 11.82 12.08
C ARG A 192 -1.33 11.45 12.98
N ALA A 193 -1.31 10.22 13.52
CA ALA A 193 -0.23 9.75 14.37
C ALA A 193 1.04 9.50 13.54
N GLU A 194 0.93 8.80 12.41
CA GLU A 194 2.07 8.48 11.54
C GLU A 194 2.61 9.70 10.80
N ALA A 195 1.73 10.56 10.26
CA ALA A 195 2.12 11.82 9.64
C ALA A 195 2.91 12.71 10.61
N ARG A 196 2.45 12.83 11.87
CA ARG A 196 3.17 13.57 12.92
C ARG A 196 4.51 12.94 13.30
N SER A 197 4.54 11.61 13.33
CA SER A 197 5.75 10.84 13.61
C SER A 197 6.85 11.15 12.59
N LEU A 198 6.51 11.13 11.30
CA LEU A 198 7.44 11.48 10.24
C LEU A 198 7.77 12.98 10.18
N ALA A 199 6.81 13.87 10.45
CA ALA A 199 7.05 15.30 10.55
C ALA A 199 8.13 15.64 11.61
N GLY A 200 8.14 14.92 12.73
CA GLY A 200 9.17 15.06 13.77
C GLY A 200 10.59 14.69 13.31
N LEU A 201 10.72 13.84 12.29
CA LEU A 201 12.00 13.47 11.67
C LEU A 201 12.44 14.49 10.61
N LEU A 202 11.49 15.05 9.86
CA LEU A 202 11.75 15.96 8.74
C LEU A 202 11.88 17.43 9.17
N ALA A 203 11.33 17.81 10.32
CA ALA A 203 11.43 19.16 10.88
C ALA A 203 11.89 19.13 12.35
N PRO A 204 13.08 18.58 12.65
CA PRO A 204 13.63 18.56 14.00
C PRO A 204 14.06 19.96 14.42
N ARG A 205 14.01 20.26 15.73
CA ARG A 205 14.51 21.55 16.25
C ARG A 205 16.00 21.53 16.53
N SER A 206 16.61 20.36 16.69
CA SER A 206 18.03 20.18 17.00
C SER A 206 18.51 18.83 16.46
N VAL A 207 19.78 18.79 16.03
CA VAL A 207 20.38 17.59 15.42
C VAL A 207 21.69 17.26 16.09
N ALA A 208 21.91 15.98 16.43
CA ALA A 208 23.21 15.46 16.84
C ALA A 208 23.79 14.54 15.76
N VAL A 209 25.06 14.73 15.39
CA VAL A 209 25.79 13.87 14.45
C VAL A 209 26.73 12.98 15.25
N ILE A 210 26.37 11.69 15.39
CA ILE A 210 27.14 10.70 16.15
C ILE A 210 28.07 9.94 15.21
N GLY A 211 29.37 9.99 15.50
CA GLY A 211 30.41 9.60 14.56
C GLY A 211 30.91 10.78 13.72
N ALA A 212 30.66 12.02 14.15
CA ALA A 212 31.24 13.22 13.55
C ALA A 212 32.77 13.09 13.47
N SER A 213 33.40 13.52 12.39
CA SER A 213 34.85 13.33 12.19
C SER A 213 35.49 14.52 11.48
N ARG A 214 36.79 14.71 11.74
CA ARG A 214 37.65 15.65 10.99
C ARG A 214 38.17 15.06 9.69
N GLU A 215 38.07 13.74 9.53
CA GLU A 215 38.57 13.04 8.36
C GLU A 215 37.69 13.34 7.14
N TRP A 216 38.28 14.06 6.18
CA TRP A 216 37.61 14.40 4.94
C TRP A 216 37.20 13.15 4.17
N GLY A 217 35.96 13.14 3.67
CA GLY A 217 35.37 12.00 2.97
C GLY A 217 34.72 10.94 3.88
N SER A 218 34.87 11.02 5.20
CA SER A 218 34.12 10.15 6.12
C SER A 218 32.63 10.53 6.17
N PRO A 219 31.69 9.57 6.37
CA PRO A 219 30.25 9.86 6.43
C PRO A 219 29.90 10.92 7.49
N GLY A 220 30.49 10.83 8.68
CA GLY A 220 30.26 11.79 9.76
C GLY A 220 30.75 13.21 9.45
N HIS A 221 31.84 13.35 8.70
CA HIS A 221 32.29 14.65 8.19
C HIS A 221 31.28 15.22 7.19
N THR A 222 30.86 14.43 6.20
CA THR A 222 29.88 14.84 5.18
C THR A 222 28.55 15.27 5.79
N LEU A 223 28.03 14.52 6.77
CA LEU A 223 26.79 14.86 7.47
C LEU A 223 26.86 16.23 8.14
N LEU A 224 27.96 16.50 8.85
CA LEU A 224 28.16 17.76 9.55
C LEU A 224 28.24 18.92 8.56
N THR A 225 29.04 18.77 7.51
CA THR A 225 29.17 19.76 6.43
C THR A 225 27.83 20.03 5.76
N ASN A 226 27.07 18.99 5.41
CA ASN A 226 25.77 19.13 4.75
C ASN A 226 24.74 19.86 5.61
N LEU A 227 24.70 19.62 6.92
CA LEU A 227 23.81 20.35 7.83
C LEU A 227 24.19 21.84 7.93
N ILE A 228 25.48 22.15 7.99
CA ILE A 228 25.97 23.53 8.10
C ILE A 228 25.80 24.29 6.77
N GLU A 229 26.30 23.73 5.67
CA GLU A 229 26.24 24.35 4.34
C GLU A 229 24.81 24.38 3.79
N GLY A 230 23.98 23.40 4.15
CA GLY A 230 22.54 23.42 3.88
C GLY A 230 21.79 24.53 4.61
N GLY A 231 22.40 25.09 5.67
CA GLY A 231 21.84 26.21 6.44
C GLY A 231 20.71 25.78 7.37
N PHE A 232 20.84 24.63 8.03
CA PHE A 232 19.84 24.14 9.00
C PHE A 232 19.57 25.19 10.10
N ASP A 233 18.30 25.46 10.37
CA ASP A 233 17.89 26.58 11.24
C ASP A 233 18.09 26.30 12.74
N GLY A 234 18.22 25.03 13.13
CA GLY A 234 18.42 24.60 14.52
C GLY A 234 19.89 24.38 14.91
N PRO A 235 20.18 24.19 16.21
CA PRO A 235 21.52 23.81 16.65
C PRO A 235 21.93 22.42 16.14
N VAL A 236 23.20 22.31 15.76
CA VAL A 236 23.87 21.08 15.32
C VAL A 236 24.98 20.72 16.32
N TYR A 237 24.96 19.49 16.84
CA TYR A 237 25.94 19.00 17.81
C TYR A 237 26.77 17.86 17.21
N GLY A 238 28.10 18.00 17.18
CA GLY A 238 29.00 16.91 16.79
C GLY A 238 29.33 16.03 17.99
N ILE A 239 29.13 14.71 17.89
CA ILE A 239 29.51 13.75 18.93
C ILE A 239 30.69 12.90 18.44
N ASN A 240 31.82 13.04 19.12
CA ASN A 240 33.05 12.31 18.88
C ASN A 240 33.86 12.21 20.20
N PRO A 241 34.22 11.00 20.67
CA PRO A 241 34.95 10.82 21.92
C PRO A 241 36.39 11.36 21.92
N ASP A 242 37.03 11.44 20.74
CA ASP A 242 38.45 11.76 20.57
C ASP A 242 38.69 13.22 20.15
N ALA A 243 37.66 13.92 19.68
CA ALA A 243 37.75 15.28 19.18
C ALA A 243 37.02 16.26 20.10
N LEU A 244 37.70 17.36 20.46
CA LEU A 244 37.10 18.49 21.20
C LEU A 244 36.50 19.57 20.28
N GLU A 245 36.88 19.58 19.01
CA GLU A 245 36.40 20.56 18.02
C GLU A 245 36.34 19.95 16.61
N ILE A 246 35.22 20.05 15.89
CA ILE A 246 35.06 19.53 14.52
C ILE A 246 34.44 20.62 13.65
N ALA A 247 35.06 20.92 12.50
CA ALA A 247 34.60 21.95 11.57
C ALA A 247 34.38 23.34 12.22
N GLY A 248 35.19 23.70 13.22
CA GLY A 248 35.07 24.98 13.94
C GLY A 248 34.03 24.99 15.08
N MET A 249 33.39 23.84 15.38
CA MET A 249 32.36 23.71 16.41
C MET A 249 32.85 22.82 17.57
N VAL A 250 32.42 23.13 18.79
CA VAL A 250 32.66 22.27 19.96
C VAL A 250 31.99 20.92 19.74
N SER A 251 32.76 19.84 19.87
CA SER A 251 32.24 18.47 19.87
C SER A 251 32.19 17.90 21.27
N TYR A 252 31.22 17.02 21.50
CA TYR A 252 30.98 16.36 22.77
C TYR A 252 31.41 14.89 22.70
N ALA A 253 31.87 14.34 23.82
CA ALA A 253 32.26 12.93 23.86
C ALA A 253 31.04 11.99 23.80
N ARG A 254 29.93 12.40 24.44
CA ARG A 254 28.67 11.64 24.47
C ARG A 254 27.48 12.56 24.25
N ILE A 255 26.38 11.99 23.76
CA ILE A 255 25.13 12.73 23.57
C ILE A 255 24.57 13.30 24.88
N GLY A 256 24.80 12.64 26.02
CA GLY A 256 24.38 13.15 27.34
C GLY A 256 25.17 14.35 27.86
N ASP A 257 26.28 14.72 27.20
CA ASP A 257 27.04 15.93 27.54
C ASP A 257 26.51 17.19 26.81
N VAL A 258 25.56 17.02 25.89
CA VAL A 258 24.97 18.11 25.12
C VAL A 258 24.10 18.98 26.04
N PRO A 259 24.23 20.32 26.00
CA PRO A 259 23.57 21.22 26.96
C PRO A 259 22.06 21.40 26.76
N GLY A 260 21.48 20.80 25.72
CA GLY A 260 20.06 20.95 25.40
C GLY A 260 19.46 19.67 24.79
N ASP A 261 18.16 19.71 24.56
CA ASP A 261 17.43 18.56 24.01
C ASP A 261 17.85 18.27 22.55
N VAL A 262 17.96 16.99 22.21
CA VAL A 262 18.24 16.51 20.85
C VAL A 262 16.99 15.87 20.27
N ASP A 263 16.43 16.45 19.20
CA ASP A 263 15.26 15.90 18.52
C ASP A 263 15.61 14.73 17.59
N LEU A 264 16.69 14.89 16.82
CA LEU A 264 17.16 13.94 15.80
C LEU A 264 18.63 13.58 16.02
N ALA A 265 18.96 12.29 16.10
CA ALA A 265 20.34 11.80 16.09
C ALA A 265 20.65 11.11 14.75
N VAL A 266 21.70 11.56 14.05
CA VAL A 266 22.18 10.97 12.80
C VAL A 266 23.46 10.19 13.11
N ILE A 267 23.44 8.89 12.86
CA ILE A 267 24.41 7.93 13.38
C ILE A 267 25.24 7.35 12.23
N ALA A 268 26.56 7.54 12.33
CA ALA A 268 27.56 7.10 11.36
C ALA A 268 28.76 6.41 12.06
N VAL A 269 28.47 5.56 13.06
CA VAL A 269 29.47 4.77 13.81
C VAL A 269 29.54 3.31 13.31
N PRO A 270 30.60 2.54 13.63
CA PRO A 270 30.68 1.12 13.30
C PRO A 270 29.50 0.30 13.84
N ARG A 271 29.14 -0.79 13.14
CA ARG A 271 27.99 -1.65 13.51
C ARG A 271 28.04 -2.18 14.95
N THR A 272 29.24 -2.42 15.48
CA THR A 272 29.45 -2.93 16.84
C THR A 272 29.06 -1.93 17.94
N GLU A 273 28.91 -0.66 17.60
CA GLU A 273 28.62 0.43 18.55
C GLU A 273 27.16 0.90 18.48
N LEU A 274 26.41 0.51 17.45
CA LEU A 274 25.07 1.03 17.17
C LEU A 274 24.07 0.80 18.30
N GLU A 275 24.06 -0.39 18.91
CA GLU A 275 23.14 -0.71 20.00
C GLU A 275 23.37 0.20 21.22
N ALA A 276 24.64 0.41 21.59
CA ALA A 276 25.00 1.29 22.70
C ALA A 276 24.63 2.75 22.40
N VAL A 277 24.91 3.23 21.19
CA VAL A 277 24.57 4.59 20.77
C VAL A 277 23.05 4.82 20.75
N VAL A 278 22.27 3.87 20.24
CA VAL A 278 20.80 3.99 20.23
C VAL A 278 20.24 3.93 21.65
N ALA A 279 20.81 3.12 22.55
CA ALA A 279 20.43 3.13 23.96
C ALA A 279 20.75 4.46 24.63
N ASP A 280 21.89 5.08 24.34
CA ASP A 280 22.24 6.42 24.84
C ASP A 280 21.28 7.49 24.31
N CYS A 281 20.90 7.42 23.03
CA CYS A 281 19.88 8.30 22.45
C CYS A 281 18.53 8.15 23.16
N ALA A 282 18.11 6.90 23.45
CA ALA A 282 16.89 6.62 24.20
C ALA A 282 16.95 7.21 25.61
N ALA A 283 18.09 7.10 26.30
CA ALA A 283 18.27 7.65 27.64
C ALA A 283 18.19 9.19 27.68
N GLN A 284 18.59 9.86 26.60
CA GLN A 284 18.47 11.32 26.44
C GLN A 284 17.11 11.77 25.87
N GLY A 285 16.18 10.84 25.61
CA GLY A 285 14.84 11.18 25.14
C GLY A 285 14.79 11.66 23.68
N VAL A 286 15.79 11.30 22.86
CA VAL A 286 15.78 11.56 21.41
C VAL A 286 14.52 10.96 20.80
N ARG A 287 13.90 11.65 19.83
CA ARG A 287 12.64 11.19 19.22
C ARG A 287 12.86 10.49 17.87
N GLY A 288 13.93 10.84 17.17
CA GLY A 288 14.28 10.30 15.87
C GLY A 288 15.73 9.86 15.78
N VAL A 289 15.96 8.70 15.16
CA VAL A 289 17.32 8.23 14.84
C VAL A 289 17.43 7.91 13.35
N VAL A 290 18.49 8.40 12.71
CA VAL A 290 18.82 8.11 11.31
C VAL A 290 20.13 7.34 11.28
N VAL A 291 20.09 6.08 10.86
CA VAL A 291 21.26 5.20 10.84
C VAL A 291 21.80 5.10 9.41
N ILE A 292 22.91 5.79 9.16
CA ILE A 292 23.61 5.79 7.87
C ILE A 292 24.40 4.50 7.69
N THR A 293 24.94 3.96 8.79
CA THR A 293 25.78 2.76 8.81
C THR A 293 25.11 1.58 8.07
N ALA A 294 25.81 1.06 7.06
CA ALA A 294 25.39 -0.09 6.26
C ALA A 294 25.99 -1.40 6.78
N GLY A 295 25.89 -2.48 5.99
CA GLY A 295 26.47 -3.78 6.32
C GLY A 295 25.53 -4.74 7.04
N PHE A 296 24.23 -4.46 7.05
CA PHE A 296 23.18 -5.35 7.60
C PHE A 296 22.66 -6.38 6.58
N ASP A 297 23.22 -6.35 5.37
CA ASP A 297 22.93 -7.15 4.18
C ASP A 297 23.64 -8.51 4.14
N ALA A 298 24.59 -8.76 5.05
CA ALA A 298 25.28 -10.05 5.14
C ALA A 298 24.28 -11.19 5.41
N ALA A 299 24.27 -12.20 4.53
CA ALA A 299 23.43 -13.39 4.67
C ALA A 299 23.84 -14.17 5.93
N GLY A 300 23.13 -13.92 7.04
CA GLY A 300 23.30 -14.61 8.31
C GLY A 300 22.23 -14.17 9.32
N GLU A 301 21.72 -15.12 10.11
CA GLU A 301 20.68 -14.90 11.11
C GLU A 301 21.06 -13.79 12.11
N ASP A 302 22.35 -13.66 12.42
CA ASP A 302 22.91 -12.65 13.33
C ASP A 302 22.66 -11.22 12.85
N SER A 303 22.73 -10.96 11.54
CA SER A 303 22.54 -9.60 10.98
C SER A 303 21.10 -9.15 11.08
N ALA A 304 20.15 -10.04 10.77
CA ALA A 304 18.72 -9.79 10.89
C ALA A 304 18.28 -9.68 12.35
N ALA A 305 18.87 -10.47 13.26
CA ALA A 305 18.64 -10.35 14.69
C ALA A 305 19.10 -8.98 15.22
N GLN A 306 20.29 -8.52 14.81
CA GLN A 306 20.81 -7.22 15.22
C GLN A 306 19.93 -6.05 14.74
N GLN A 307 19.47 -6.09 13.49
CA GLN A 307 18.55 -5.08 12.97
C GLN A 307 17.22 -5.07 13.73
N ARG A 308 16.65 -6.24 14.02
CA ARG A 308 15.41 -6.35 14.81
C ARG A 308 15.59 -5.78 16.21
N GLU A 309 16.72 -6.06 16.86
CA GLU A 309 17.03 -5.53 18.18
C GLU A 309 17.16 -4.01 18.17
N LEU A 310 17.83 -3.44 17.17
CA LEU A 310 17.97 -1.99 16.98
C LEU A 310 16.60 -1.30 16.91
N VAL A 311 15.69 -1.85 16.10
CA VAL A 311 14.32 -1.33 15.92
C VAL A 311 13.52 -1.50 17.21
N ARG A 312 13.63 -2.67 17.87
CA ARG A 312 12.95 -2.96 19.13
C ARG A 312 13.35 -1.96 20.20
N VAL A 313 14.64 -1.68 20.36
CA VAL A 313 15.15 -0.68 21.32
C VAL A 313 14.63 0.72 20.97
N ALA A 314 14.65 1.12 19.70
CA ALA A 314 14.13 2.41 19.28
C ALA A 314 12.63 2.56 19.60
N ARG A 315 11.80 1.61 19.13
CA ARG A 315 10.33 1.65 19.31
C ARG A 315 9.90 1.53 20.77
N SER A 316 10.58 0.69 21.54
CA SER A 316 10.28 0.51 22.96
C SER A 316 10.54 1.78 23.77
N ASN A 317 11.39 2.70 23.27
CA ASN A 317 11.73 3.95 23.95
C ASN A 317 11.05 5.19 23.35
N GLY A 318 10.10 5.01 22.43
CA GLY A 318 9.36 6.12 21.85
C GLY A 318 10.04 6.80 20.67
N MET A 319 11.09 6.20 20.12
CA MET A 319 11.83 6.70 18.96
C MET A 319 11.30 6.11 17.65
N ARG A 320 11.50 6.85 16.56
CA ARG A 320 11.41 6.34 15.18
C ARG A 320 12.79 6.18 14.58
N LEU A 321 12.94 5.20 13.70
CA LEU A 321 14.21 4.88 13.06
C LEU A 321 14.10 4.97 11.52
N VAL A 322 15.05 5.68 10.92
CA VAL A 322 15.30 5.70 9.47
C VAL A 322 16.59 4.93 9.20
N GLY A 323 16.59 4.02 8.24
CA GLY A 323 17.69 3.09 7.98
C GLY A 323 17.45 1.71 8.61
N PRO A 324 18.53 0.96 8.95
CA PRO A 324 19.93 1.26 8.66
C PRO A 324 20.24 1.25 7.14
N ALA A 325 21.51 1.48 6.77
CA ALA A 325 21.92 1.63 5.38
C ALA A 325 21.15 2.74 4.63
N SER A 326 20.95 3.88 5.30
CA SER A 326 20.22 5.04 4.77
C SER A 326 21.17 6.04 4.11
N LEU A 327 20.73 6.72 3.04
CA LEU A 327 21.37 7.95 2.56
C LEU A 327 21.14 9.13 3.51
N GLY A 328 20.02 9.13 4.25
CA GLY A 328 19.61 10.15 5.20
C GLY A 328 18.28 10.83 4.86
N LEU A 329 18.08 12.01 5.45
CA LEU A 329 16.87 12.83 5.31
C LEU A 329 17.21 14.23 4.79
N ILE A 330 16.32 14.78 3.95
CA ILE A 330 16.42 16.15 3.45
C ILE A 330 15.03 16.82 3.54
N ASN A 331 14.98 18.06 3.99
CA ASN A 331 13.82 18.94 3.93
C ASN A 331 14.25 20.34 3.49
N THR A 332 13.74 20.81 2.35
CA THR A 332 14.12 22.08 1.72
C THR A 332 13.28 23.27 2.17
N ALA A 333 12.29 23.07 3.04
CA ALA A 333 11.47 24.14 3.58
C ALA A 333 12.33 25.24 4.19
N SER A 334 12.00 26.50 3.89
CA SER A 334 12.83 27.66 4.20
C SER A 334 13.07 27.90 5.69
N GLY A 335 12.15 27.42 6.55
CA GLY A 335 12.21 27.46 8.01
C GLY A 335 12.70 26.16 8.67
N VAL A 336 13.30 25.25 7.90
CA VAL A 336 13.93 24.02 8.39
C VAL A 336 15.32 23.84 7.81
N ARG A 337 15.41 23.75 6.46
CA ARG A 337 16.66 23.54 5.69
C ARG A 337 17.53 22.37 6.20
N LEU A 338 16.90 21.22 6.43
CA LEU A 338 17.57 20.03 6.92
C LEU A 338 18.26 19.29 5.77
N ASN A 339 19.57 19.06 5.88
CA ASN A 339 20.28 18.07 5.06
C ASN A 339 21.05 17.08 5.96
N ALA A 340 20.31 16.19 6.60
CA ALA A 340 20.82 15.11 7.44
C ALA A 340 21.13 13.87 6.58
N SER A 341 21.95 14.05 5.54
CA SER A 341 22.24 13.02 4.56
C SER A 341 23.70 13.02 4.08
N VAL A 342 24.15 11.92 3.49
CA VAL A 342 25.43 11.84 2.78
C VAL A 342 25.28 12.10 1.27
N ALA A 343 24.21 12.81 0.86
CA ALA A 343 24.05 13.26 -0.51
C ALA A 343 25.12 14.30 -0.89
N PRO A 344 25.41 14.49 -2.19
CA PRO A 344 26.42 15.44 -2.67
C PRO A 344 26.20 16.91 -2.28
N GLY A 345 25.00 17.31 -1.84
CA GLY A 345 24.69 18.67 -1.42
C GLY A 345 23.20 18.87 -1.12
N MET A 346 22.80 20.12 -0.93
CA MET A 346 21.39 20.49 -0.77
C MET A 346 20.71 20.51 -2.15
N PRO A 347 19.57 19.83 -2.35
CA PRO A 347 18.84 19.89 -3.61
C PRO A 347 18.14 21.24 -3.72
N LYS A 348 17.72 21.56 -4.94
CA LYS A 348 16.87 22.72 -5.19
C LYS A 348 15.54 22.56 -4.44
N ALA A 349 15.09 23.62 -3.79
CA ALA A 349 13.77 23.65 -3.17
C ALA A 349 12.67 23.59 -4.24
N GLY A 350 11.62 22.81 -3.98
CA GLY A 350 10.44 22.70 -4.82
C GLY A 350 9.38 21.84 -4.15
N THR A 351 8.51 21.22 -4.94
CA THR A 351 7.27 20.60 -4.43
C THR A 351 7.23 19.07 -4.58
N LEU A 352 8.32 18.45 -5.05
CA LEU A 352 8.39 16.99 -5.20
C LEU A 352 8.87 16.32 -3.91
N GLY A 353 8.05 15.45 -3.33
CA GLY A 353 8.49 14.54 -2.25
C GLY A 353 9.10 13.26 -2.82
N LEU A 354 10.27 12.84 -2.34
CA LEU A 354 10.97 11.64 -2.81
C LEU A 354 11.18 10.63 -1.67
N PHE A 355 10.85 9.37 -1.92
CA PHE A 355 11.10 8.25 -1.00
C PHE A 355 11.89 7.15 -1.71
N SER A 356 12.87 6.57 -1.01
CA SER A 356 13.62 5.41 -1.51
C SER A 356 13.86 4.37 -0.42
N GLN A 357 13.64 3.09 -0.75
CA GLN A 357 14.04 1.93 0.07
C GLN A 357 15.48 1.48 -0.17
N SER A 358 16.27 2.23 -0.95
CA SER A 358 17.66 1.89 -1.22
C SER A 358 18.50 3.15 -1.17
N ALA A 359 19.60 3.15 -0.42
CA ALA A 359 20.50 4.30 -0.38
C ALA A 359 21.08 4.61 -1.77
N ALA A 360 21.49 3.58 -2.52
CA ALA A 360 21.99 3.74 -3.89
C ALA A 360 20.94 4.37 -4.81
N MET A 361 19.69 3.89 -4.73
CA MET A 361 18.60 4.47 -5.52
C MET A 361 18.22 5.86 -5.04
N GLY A 362 18.36 6.14 -3.74
CA GLY A 362 18.21 7.49 -3.18
C GLY A 362 19.21 8.46 -3.80
N VAL A 363 20.47 8.04 -3.96
CA VAL A 363 21.49 8.85 -4.65
C VAL A 363 21.14 9.06 -6.13
N ILE A 364 20.66 8.02 -6.83
CA ILE A 364 20.25 8.14 -8.24
C ILE A 364 19.07 9.11 -8.37
N LEU A 365 18.02 8.98 -7.55
CA LEU A 365 16.89 9.89 -7.57
C LEU A 365 17.32 11.33 -7.26
N PHE A 366 18.13 11.52 -6.21
CA PHE A 366 18.67 12.83 -5.83
C PHE A 366 19.47 13.48 -6.96
N THR A 367 20.42 12.74 -7.54
CA THR A 367 21.29 13.25 -8.59
C THR A 367 20.52 13.50 -9.88
N THR A 368 19.50 12.67 -10.19
CA THR A 368 18.65 12.86 -11.36
C THR A 368 17.77 14.10 -11.20
N ALA A 369 17.13 14.30 -10.05
CA ALA A 369 16.38 15.51 -9.75
C ALA A 369 17.26 16.76 -9.87
N SER A 370 18.46 16.72 -9.27
CA SER A 370 19.42 17.83 -9.31
C SER A 370 19.90 18.13 -10.74
N ARG A 371 20.25 17.10 -11.53
CA ARG A 371 20.70 17.26 -12.93
C ARG A 371 19.61 17.80 -13.84
N ARG A 372 18.36 17.40 -13.59
CA ARG A 372 17.19 17.86 -14.36
C ARG A 372 16.63 19.19 -13.86
N GLY A 373 17.15 19.74 -12.76
CA GLY A 373 16.68 21.00 -12.17
C GLY A 373 15.33 20.89 -11.48
N VAL A 374 14.84 19.69 -11.18
CA VAL A 374 13.54 19.46 -10.53
C VAL A 374 13.66 19.77 -9.04
N GLY A 375 12.86 20.71 -8.57
CA GLY A 375 12.83 21.10 -7.15
C GLY A 375 12.15 20.07 -6.26
N VAL A 376 12.76 19.79 -5.12
CA VAL A 376 12.35 18.76 -4.16
C VAL A 376 11.91 19.42 -2.86
N SER A 377 10.81 18.95 -2.26
CA SER A 377 10.37 19.38 -0.93
C SER A 377 11.08 18.58 0.15
N ASN A 378 11.02 17.24 0.05
CA ASN A 378 11.56 16.32 1.03
C ASN A 378 12.22 15.11 0.35
N VAL A 379 13.31 14.59 0.90
CA VAL A 379 13.89 13.29 0.54
C VAL A 379 13.94 12.41 1.77
N VAL A 380 13.34 11.22 1.68
CA VAL A 380 13.37 10.19 2.72
C VAL A 380 14.01 8.94 2.15
N SER A 381 15.28 8.69 2.49
CA SER A 381 15.92 7.41 2.19
C SER A 381 15.77 6.46 3.37
N ALA A 382 14.83 5.52 3.30
CA ALA A 382 14.58 4.57 4.38
C ALA A 382 15.67 3.49 4.53
N GLY A 383 16.56 3.34 3.54
CA GLY A 383 17.52 2.23 3.53
C GLY A 383 16.78 0.90 3.61
N ASN A 384 17.23 -0.01 4.48
CA ASN A 384 16.58 -1.31 4.70
C ASN A 384 15.11 -1.25 5.15
N ARG A 385 14.57 -0.05 5.41
CA ARG A 385 13.19 0.18 5.83
C ARG A 385 12.88 -0.61 7.10
N ALA A 386 13.77 -0.53 8.08
CA ALA A 386 13.65 -1.24 9.34
C ALA A 386 12.69 -0.58 10.33
N ASP A 387 12.18 0.63 10.07
CA ASP A 387 11.03 1.15 10.82
C ASP A 387 10.16 2.10 9.96
N VAL A 388 10.69 3.26 9.55
CA VAL A 388 9.97 4.21 8.68
C VAL A 388 9.77 3.61 7.29
N SER A 389 8.55 3.72 6.77
CA SER A 389 8.10 3.13 5.51
C SER A 389 7.56 4.17 4.52
N GLY A 390 7.32 3.74 3.28
CA GLY A 390 6.66 4.58 2.27
C GLY A 390 5.23 4.94 2.64
N ASN A 391 4.57 4.14 3.48
CA ASN A 391 3.24 4.46 4.02
C ASN A 391 3.33 5.69 4.92
N ASP A 392 4.31 5.75 5.83
CA ASP A 392 4.52 6.92 6.71
C ASP A 392 4.78 8.19 5.86
N ALA A 393 5.60 8.06 4.80
CA ALA A 393 5.89 9.15 3.86
C ALA A 393 4.65 9.68 3.14
N MET A 394 3.83 8.80 2.60
CA MET A 394 2.58 9.19 1.94
C MET A 394 1.59 9.84 2.91
N GLN A 395 1.47 9.34 4.16
CA GLN A 395 0.57 9.95 5.15
C GLN A 395 1.05 11.35 5.56
N PHE A 396 2.36 11.57 5.69
CA PHE A 396 2.88 12.93 5.89
C PHE A 396 2.58 13.84 4.70
N TRP A 397 2.86 13.38 3.47
CA TRP A 397 2.67 14.20 2.27
C TRP A 397 1.22 14.48 1.92
N GLU A 398 0.26 13.72 2.43
CA GLU A 398 -1.15 14.04 2.27
C GLU A 398 -1.50 15.39 2.92
N ASP A 399 -0.99 15.65 4.12
CA ASP A 399 -1.25 16.87 4.90
C ASP A 399 -0.24 17.99 4.61
N ASP A 400 0.94 17.67 4.05
CA ASP A 400 1.99 18.65 3.78
C ASP A 400 1.68 19.53 2.56
N GLU A 401 1.33 20.79 2.82
CA GLU A 401 1.02 21.76 1.77
C GLU A 401 2.21 22.06 0.86
N SER A 402 3.45 21.89 1.32
CA SER A 402 4.66 22.17 0.51
C SER A 402 4.93 21.12 -0.57
N THR A 403 4.29 19.96 -0.49
CA THR A 403 4.45 18.85 -1.44
C THR A 403 3.22 18.75 -2.36
N SER A 404 3.43 18.85 -3.67
CA SER A 404 2.37 18.78 -4.69
C SER A 404 2.35 17.46 -5.47
N ALA A 405 3.47 16.74 -5.50
CA ALA A 405 3.61 15.43 -6.14
C ALA A 405 4.60 14.55 -5.36
N VAL A 406 4.45 13.23 -5.44
CA VAL A 406 5.31 12.29 -4.71
C VAL A 406 5.89 11.22 -5.63
N GLY A 407 7.18 10.96 -5.48
CA GLY A 407 7.93 9.91 -6.16
C GLY A 407 8.41 8.86 -5.16
N LEU A 408 8.04 7.60 -5.39
CA LEU A 408 8.37 6.47 -4.53
C LEU A 408 9.18 5.45 -5.34
N TYR A 409 10.42 5.18 -4.93
CA TYR A 409 11.11 3.97 -5.34
C TYR A 409 10.93 2.90 -4.26
N LEU A 410 10.19 1.86 -4.61
CA LEU A 410 9.85 0.77 -3.71
C LEU A 410 10.51 -0.51 -4.22
N GLU A 411 10.91 -1.38 -3.31
CA GLU A 411 11.37 -2.75 -3.63
C GLU A 411 10.44 -3.80 -3.00
N SER A 412 9.68 -3.37 -1.99
CA SER A 412 8.67 -4.18 -1.31
C SER A 412 7.62 -3.31 -0.61
N PHE A 413 6.50 -3.92 -0.25
CA PHE A 413 5.46 -3.32 0.58
C PHE A 413 5.46 -3.97 1.97
N GLY A 414 5.31 -3.19 3.04
CA GLY A 414 5.10 -3.75 4.38
C GLY A 414 3.68 -4.27 4.57
N ASN A 415 2.68 -3.38 4.35
CA ASN A 415 1.27 -3.72 4.34
C ASN A 415 0.63 -3.16 3.05
N PRO A 416 0.40 -3.99 2.02
CA PRO A 416 -0.16 -3.59 0.72
C PRO A 416 -1.59 -3.06 0.76
N ARG A 417 -2.47 -3.62 1.60
CA ARG A 417 -3.83 -3.11 1.76
C ARG A 417 -3.81 -1.68 2.32
N LYS A 418 -3.01 -1.45 3.37
CA LYS A 418 -2.74 -0.11 3.90
C LYS A 418 -2.10 0.79 2.84
N PHE A 419 -1.12 0.28 2.08
CA PHE A 419 -0.49 1.03 0.99
C PHE A 419 -1.53 1.46 -0.06
N SER A 420 -2.32 0.52 -0.59
CA SER A 420 -3.37 0.76 -1.60
C SER A 420 -4.39 1.79 -1.11
N ARG A 421 -4.85 1.66 0.13
CA ARG A 421 -5.78 2.61 0.77
C ARG A 421 -5.19 4.01 0.89
N ILE A 422 -3.96 4.14 1.40
CA ILE A 422 -3.28 5.45 1.53
C ILE A 422 -2.99 6.03 0.14
N ALA A 423 -2.47 5.24 -0.79
CA ALA A 423 -2.15 5.65 -2.14
C ALA A 423 -3.40 6.11 -2.91
N ARG A 424 -4.53 5.40 -2.77
CA ARG A 424 -5.82 5.80 -3.36
C ARG A 424 -6.32 7.12 -2.82
N ARG A 425 -6.19 7.34 -1.51
CA ARG A 425 -6.59 8.59 -0.86
C ARG A 425 -5.69 9.75 -1.29
N LEU A 426 -4.37 9.57 -1.24
CA LEU A 426 -3.38 10.57 -1.66
C LEU A 426 -3.49 10.89 -3.16
N SER A 427 -3.68 9.88 -4.01
CA SER A 427 -3.78 10.05 -5.48
C SER A 427 -4.99 10.88 -5.89
N ARG A 428 -6.00 11.06 -5.03
CA ARG A 428 -7.12 11.97 -5.30
C ARG A 428 -6.74 13.45 -5.26
N SER A 429 -5.72 13.81 -4.48
CA SER A 429 -5.26 15.19 -4.34
C SER A 429 -3.90 15.45 -4.98
N LYS A 430 -2.99 14.48 -4.97
CA LYS A 430 -1.59 14.65 -5.41
C LYS A 430 -1.15 13.47 -6.28
N PRO A 431 -0.46 13.68 -7.40
CA PRO A 431 0.08 12.58 -8.21
C PRO A 431 1.07 11.71 -7.40
N VAL A 432 0.85 10.40 -7.41
CA VAL A 432 1.72 9.40 -6.78
C VAL A 432 2.43 8.60 -7.87
N ILE A 433 3.75 8.74 -7.97
CA ILE A 433 4.57 8.07 -8.99
C ILE A 433 5.37 6.96 -8.31
N VAL A 434 5.20 5.71 -8.74
CA VAL A 434 5.93 4.56 -8.16
C VAL A 434 6.82 3.93 -9.21
N ALA A 435 8.14 4.01 -8.97
CA ALA A 435 9.11 3.21 -9.69
C ALA A 435 9.24 1.84 -9.02
N LYS A 436 8.98 0.78 -9.80
CA LYS A 436 9.19 -0.60 -9.37
C LYS A 436 9.77 -1.48 -10.46
N SER A 437 10.53 -2.49 -10.04
CA SER A 437 10.84 -3.64 -10.90
C SER A 437 9.64 -4.58 -11.02
N ASP A 438 9.61 -5.38 -12.10
CA ASP A 438 8.56 -6.39 -12.30
C ASP A 438 8.67 -7.57 -11.30
N TYR A 439 9.78 -7.67 -10.56
CA TYR A 439 10.04 -8.72 -9.56
C TYR A 439 9.79 -8.26 -8.12
N MET A 440 9.27 -7.04 -7.93
CA MET A 440 8.91 -6.50 -6.62
C MET A 440 8.00 -7.48 -5.87
N GLY A 441 8.38 -7.81 -4.63
CA GLY A 441 7.64 -8.76 -3.80
C GLY A 441 7.86 -10.24 -4.16
N VAL A 442 8.40 -10.58 -5.34
CA VAL A 442 8.75 -11.98 -5.69
C VAL A 442 10.11 -12.35 -5.11
N ARG A 443 11.07 -11.41 -5.14
CA ARG A 443 12.39 -11.54 -4.51
C ARG A 443 12.64 -10.34 -3.63
N LEU A 444 13.13 -10.59 -2.42
CA LEU A 444 13.47 -9.54 -1.48
C LEU A 444 14.94 -9.15 -1.63
N PRO A 445 15.25 -7.84 -1.64
CA PRO A 445 16.60 -7.35 -1.45
C PRO A 445 17.18 -7.83 -0.12
N PRO A 446 18.51 -8.08 -0.03
CA PRO A 446 19.16 -8.41 1.23
C PRO A 446 18.87 -7.36 2.32
N GLY A 447 18.52 -7.80 3.52
CA GLY A 447 18.20 -6.92 4.66
C GLY A 447 16.74 -6.46 4.76
N HIS A 448 15.90 -6.74 3.74
CA HIS A 448 14.45 -6.56 3.82
C HIS A 448 13.78 -7.78 4.47
N ALA A 449 12.96 -7.54 5.50
CA ALA A 449 12.16 -8.57 6.16
C ALA A 449 10.66 -8.30 5.91
N VAL A 450 10.14 -8.84 4.81
CA VAL A 450 8.72 -8.81 4.46
C VAL A 450 8.32 -10.11 3.80
N ARG A 451 7.02 -10.33 3.60
CA ARG A 451 6.55 -11.52 2.91
C ARG A 451 6.71 -11.39 1.40
N THR A 452 6.97 -12.51 0.75
CA THR A 452 6.95 -12.59 -0.71
C THR A 452 5.54 -12.86 -1.23
N THR A 453 5.24 -12.31 -2.40
CA THR A 453 3.99 -12.54 -3.11
C THR A 453 4.01 -13.91 -3.80
N GLN A 454 2.88 -14.60 -3.77
CA GLN A 454 2.56 -15.75 -4.60
C GLN A 454 1.62 -15.38 -5.77
N ALA A 455 1.15 -14.13 -5.82
CA ALA A 455 0.32 -13.59 -6.87
C ALA A 455 0.98 -13.65 -8.26
N PRO A 456 0.17 -13.80 -9.33
CA PRO A 456 0.63 -13.70 -10.70
C PRO A 456 1.36 -12.37 -11.01
N LEU A 457 2.23 -12.41 -12.03
CA LEU A 457 2.83 -11.21 -12.60
C LEU A 457 1.72 -10.24 -13.04
N GLY A 458 1.90 -8.95 -12.77
CA GLY A 458 0.90 -7.92 -13.06
C GLY A 458 -0.16 -7.69 -11.98
N ALA A 459 -0.33 -8.57 -10.98
CA ALA A 459 -1.28 -8.33 -9.88
C ALA A 459 -0.94 -7.08 -9.05
N VAL A 460 0.35 -6.88 -8.76
CA VAL A 460 0.84 -5.66 -8.11
C VAL A 460 0.62 -4.42 -8.98
N ASP A 461 0.79 -4.55 -10.30
CA ASP A 461 0.55 -3.45 -11.23
C ASP A 461 -0.90 -3.01 -11.22
N GLU A 462 -1.81 -3.98 -11.16
CA GLU A 462 -3.21 -3.69 -11.01
C GLU A 462 -3.53 -3.01 -9.68
N MET A 463 -2.96 -3.49 -8.56
CA MET A 463 -3.14 -2.83 -7.25
C MET A 463 -2.80 -1.34 -7.33
N LEU A 464 -1.65 -1.02 -7.93
CA LEU A 464 -1.19 0.36 -8.10
C LEU A 464 -2.15 1.14 -9.00
N ARG A 465 -2.61 0.54 -10.11
CA ARG A 465 -3.57 1.15 -11.04
C ARG A 465 -4.91 1.45 -10.36
N GLN A 466 -5.50 0.50 -9.62
CA GLN A 466 -6.76 0.70 -8.88
C GLN A 466 -6.61 1.80 -7.82
N SER A 467 -5.40 1.99 -7.31
CA SER A 467 -5.05 3.03 -6.33
C SER A 467 -4.72 4.39 -6.96
N GLY A 468 -4.77 4.53 -8.29
CA GLY A 468 -4.47 5.79 -8.97
C GLY A 468 -2.98 6.14 -9.03
N VAL A 469 -2.11 5.19 -8.75
CA VAL A 469 -0.66 5.38 -8.81
C VAL A 469 -0.19 5.36 -10.27
N ILE A 470 0.63 6.36 -10.63
CA ILE A 470 1.37 6.39 -11.89
C ILE A 470 2.57 5.44 -11.76
N ARG A 471 2.35 4.17 -12.12
CA ARG A 471 3.40 3.15 -12.09
C ARG A 471 4.38 3.36 -13.25
N VAL A 472 5.68 3.28 -12.96
CA VAL A 472 6.79 3.32 -13.93
C VAL A 472 7.78 2.20 -13.66
N GLN A 473 8.63 1.88 -14.64
CA GLN A 473 9.61 0.79 -14.55
C GLN A 473 10.97 1.24 -14.02
N THR A 474 11.35 2.50 -14.24
CA THR A 474 12.69 2.99 -13.94
C THR A 474 12.66 4.34 -13.22
N SER A 475 13.78 4.69 -12.58
CA SER A 475 14.00 5.99 -11.95
C SER A 475 13.93 7.15 -12.94
N GLU A 476 14.36 6.94 -14.18
CA GLU A 476 14.34 7.94 -15.24
C GLU A 476 12.90 8.24 -15.64
N GLN A 477 12.08 7.20 -15.86
CA GLN A 477 10.65 7.36 -16.12
C GLN A 477 9.91 8.04 -14.96
N LEU A 478 10.31 7.76 -13.71
CA LEU A 478 9.76 8.48 -12.55
C LEU A 478 10.04 9.97 -12.67
N MET A 479 11.28 10.33 -13.01
CA MET A 479 11.66 11.73 -13.15
C MET A 479 11.03 12.39 -14.39
N ASP A 480 10.77 11.65 -15.46
CA ASP A 480 10.06 12.13 -16.66
C ASP A 480 8.65 12.63 -16.31
N ILE A 481 7.95 11.89 -15.45
CA ILE A 481 6.64 12.32 -14.93
C ILE A 481 6.81 13.46 -13.94
N ALA A 482 7.75 13.32 -13.00
CA ALA A 482 7.95 14.26 -11.90
C ALA A 482 8.27 15.67 -12.40
N GLN A 483 9.12 15.82 -13.42
CA GLN A 483 9.45 17.14 -13.98
C GLN A 483 8.23 17.84 -14.57
N ILE A 484 7.27 17.11 -15.14
CA ILE A 484 6.04 17.71 -15.69
C ILE A 484 5.11 18.11 -14.54
N VAL A 485 4.76 17.19 -13.64
CA VAL A 485 3.77 17.46 -12.57
C VAL A 485 4.27 18.44 -11.51
N ALA A 486 5.59 18.65 -11.39
CA ALA A 486 6.18 19.64 -10.49
C ALA A 486 6.25 21.05 -11.11
N SER A 487 6.17 21.18 -12.44
CA SER A 487 6.39 22.46 -13.14
C SER A 487 5.23 22.94 -14.02
N GLN A 488 4.26 22.07 -14.32
CA GLN A 488 3.12 22.35 -15.20
C GLN A 488 1.80 21.99 -14.52
N PRO A 489 0.69 22.70 -14.82
CA PRO A 489 -0.64 22.28 -14.39
C PRO A 489 -0.96 20.88 -14.96
N LEU A 490 -1.87 20.15 -14.32
CA LEU A 490 -2.33 18.86 -14.86
C LEU A 490 -3.21 19.12 -16.11
N PRO A 491 -3.11 18.28 -17.15
CA PRO A 491 -4.00 18.39 -18.31
C PRO A 491 -5.44 18.07 -17.90
N GLU A 492 -6.43 18.66 -18.55
CA GLU A 492 -7.86 18.32 -18.31
C GLU A 492 -8.27 16.98 -18.95
N GLY A 493 -7.40 16.40 -19.79
CA GLY A 493 -7.70 15.18 -20.53
C GLY A 493 -6.53 14.71 -21.39
N GLY A 494 -6.83 13.85 -22.36
CA GLY A 494 -5.84 13.25 -23.26
C GLY A 494 -5.70 13.96 -24.60
N ARG A 495 -6.45 15.03 -24.87
CA ARG A 495 -6.43 15.69 -26.18
C ARG A 495 -5.27 16.64 -26.27
N VAL A 496 -4.44 16.51 -27.30
CA VAL A 496 -3.17 17.26 -27.38
C VAL A 496 -3.02 18.03 -28.69
N ALA A 497 -2.41 19.20 -28.59
CA ALA A 497 -1.90 19.91 -29.75
C ALA A 497 -0.42 19.56 -29.96
N VAL A 498 -0.06 19.08 -31.15
CA VAL A 498 1.33 18.79 -31.53
C VAL A 498 1.82 19.87 -32.48
N VAL A 499 2.79 20.66 -32.04
CA VAL A 499 3.39 21.75 -32.82
C VAL A 499 4.83 21.40 -33.11
N ALA A 500 5.26 21.44 -34.37
CA ALA A 500 6.62 21.16 -34.77
C ALA A 500 7.12 22.08 -35.89
N ASN A 501 8.45 22.23 -35.99
CA ASN A 501 9.10 22.91 -37.11
C ASN A 501 9.41 22.01 -38.31
N SER A 502 8.76 20.84 -38.38
CA SER A 502 8.89 19.87 -39.47
C SER A 502 7.57 19.11 -39.66
N GLU A 503 7.10 19.04 -40.90
CA GLU A 503 5.87 18.32 -41.27
C GLU A 503 5.99 16.81 -41.03
N SER A 504 7.12 16.19 -41.38
CA SER A 504 7.29 14.74 -41.13
C SER A 504 7.37 14.39 -39.65
N LEU A 505 7.81 15.34 -38.82
CA LEU A 505 7.96 15.14 -37.38
C LEU A 505 6.62 15.27 -36.66
N VAL A 506 5.75 16.20 -37.08
CA VAL A 506 4.44 16.37 -36.44
C VAL A 506 3.59 15.11 -36.56
N ASP A 507 3.57 14.48 -37.73
CA ASP A 507 2.78 13.26 -37.97
C ASP A 507 3.33 12.08 -37.16
N ASN A 508 4.65 11.88 -37.15
CA ASN A 508 5.28 10.81 -36.39
C ASN A 508 5.04 10.93 -34.88
N VAL A 509 5.09 12.16 -34.37
CA VAL A 509 4.86 12.43 -32.94
C VAL A 509 3.38 12.30 -32.60
N ALA A 510 2.47 12.71 -33.48
CA ALA A 510 1.04 12.50 -33.30
C ALA A 510 0.70 11.00 -33.23
N ASP A 511 1.25 10.18 -34.14
CA ASP A 511 1.07 8.72 -34.10
C ASP A 511 1.64 8.10 -32.81
N ALA A 512 2.83 8.54 -32.39
CA ALA A 512 3.45 8.08 -31.13
C ALA A 512 2.64 8.49 -29.90
N ALA A 513 2.07 9.70 -29.88
CA ALA A 513 1.17 10.15 -28.84
C ALA A 513 -0.10 9.27 -28.76
N GLY A 514 -0.66 8.89 -29.91
CA GLY A 514 -1.76 7.92 -30.01
C GLY A 514 -1.46 6.57 -29.35
N GLN A 515 -0.24 6.04 -29.52
CA GLN A 515 0.18 4.79 -28.87
C GLN A 515 0.25 4.88 -27.34
N HIS A 516 0.36 6.10 -26.80
CA HIS A 516 0.38 6.38 -25.37
C HIS A 516 -0.97 6.87 -24.82
N GLY A 517 -2.05 6.72 -25.59
CA GLY A 517 -3.41 7.04 -25.16
C GLY A 517 -3.75 8.53 -25.20
N LEU A 518 -2.93 9.35 -25.87
CA LEU A 518 -3.26 10.73 -26.18
C LEU A 518 -4.03 10.82 -27.51
N GLU A 519 -4.82 11.88 -27.68
CA GLU A 519 -5.63 12.14 -28.86
C GLU A 519 -5.14 13.44 -29.52
N PRO A 520 -4.30 13.38 -30.58
CA PRO A 520 -3.86 14.58 -31.29
C PRO A 520 -5.04 15.24 -32.01
N THR A 521 -5.62 16.30 -31.44
CA THR A 521 -6.77 17.02 -32.03
C THR A 521 -6.34 18.18 -32.92
N HIS A 522 -5.13 18.70 -32.68
CA HIS A 522 -4.55 19.79 -33.46
C HIS A 522 -3.08 19.48 -33.80
N THR A 523 -2.71 19.62 -35.07
CA THR A 523 -1.33 19.43 -35.52
C THR A 523 -0.87 20.61 -36.36
N ASN A 524 0.35 21.09 -36.12
CA ASN A 524 0.99 22.12 -36.93
C ASN A 524 2.47 21.81 -37.12
N GLY A 525 2.83 21.27 -38.29
CA GLY A 525 4.23 20.99 -38.68
C GLY A 525 4.88 22.07 -39.55
N SER A 526 4.13 23.13 -39.90
CA SER A 526 4.52 24.13 -40.91
C SER A 526 5.33 25.31 -40.33
N LEU A 527 5.86 25.16 -39.11
CA LEU A 527 6.48 26.25 -38.37
C LEU A 527 7.91 26.55 -38.87
N GLN A 528 8.04 27.61 -39.67
CA GLN A 528 9.35 28.10 -40.13
C GLN A 528 10.04 28.95 -39.05
N LEU A 529 11.23 28.55 -38.60
CA LEU A 529 11.99 29.26 -37.56
C LEU A 529 13.41 29.71 -37.99
N ASP A 530 13.86 29.34 -39.19
CA ASP A 530 15.22 29.62 -39.68
C ASP A 530 15.39 30.98 -40.40
N ASP A 531 14.45 31.91 -40.24
CA ASP A 531 14.46 33.24 -40.88
C ASP A 531 14.83 34.40 -39.93
N GLY A 532 15.45 34.06 -38.79
CA GLY A 532 15.97 34.99 -37.78
C GLY A 532 15.01 35.27 -36.62
N GLN A 533 15.58 35.50 -35.43
CA GLN A 533 14.86 35.59 -34.16
C GLN A 533 13.65 36.56 -34.18
N SER A 534 13.81 37.76 -34.76
CA SER A 534 12.77 38.79 -34.79
C SER A 534 11.52 38.40 -35.59
N ARG A 535 11.61 37.39 -36.47
CA ARG A 535 10.47 36.86 -37.25
C ARG A 535 9.98 35.54 -36.70
N ALA A 536 10.91 34.67 -36.31
CA ALA A 536 10.63 33.34 -35.79
C ALA A 536 9.86 33.37 -34.45
N LEU A 537 10.25 34.20 -33.48
CA LEU A 537 9.60 34.22 -32.16
C LEU A 537 8.13 34.69 -32.20
N PRO A 538 7.77 35.79 -32.89
CA PRO A 538 6.35 36.14 -33.05
C PRO A 538 5.52 35.04 -33.73
N ARG A 539 6.13 34.31 -34.67
CA ARG A 539 5.48 33.20 -35.37
C ARG A 539 5.27 32.00 -34.44
N LEU A 540 6.27 31.63 -33.65
CA LEU A 540 6.17 30.58 -32.62
C LEU A 540 5.10 30.93 -31.59
N ASN A 541 5.13 32.15 -31.04
CA ASN A 541 4.14 32.60 -30.06
C ASN A 541 2.72 32.52 -30.60
N ARG A 542 2.50 32.96 -31.85
CA ARG A 542 1.20 32.87 -32.50
C ARG A 542 0.78 31.41 -32.70
N ALA A 543 1.67 30.58 -33.24
CA ALA A 543 1.36 29.17 -33.51
C ALA A 543 1.01 28.40 -32.23
N LEU A 544 1.71 28.67 -31.12
CA LEU A 544 1.39 28.07 -29.82
C LEU A 544 0.06 28.59 -29.26
N ALA A 545 -0.19 29.90 -29.36
CA ALA A 545 -1.46 30.48 -28.91
C ALA A 545 -2.66 29.90 -29.68
N GLU A 546 -2.57 29.86 -31.02
CA GLU A 546 -3.62 29.29 -31.89
C GLU A 546 -3.81 27.78 -31.65
N ALA A 547 -2.73 27.04 -31.37
CA ALA A 547 -2.79 25.61 -31.09
C ALA A 547 -3.37 25.29 -29.70
N LEU A 548 -3.17 26.17 -28.71
CA LEU A 548 -3.63 25.98 -27.33
C LEU A 548 -4.98 26.65 -27.04
N GLU A 549 -5.45 27.57 -27.88
CA GLU A 549 -6.75 28.25 -27.74
C GLU A 549 -7.96 27.29 -27.73
N PRO A 550 -8.06 26.28 -28.62
CA PRO A 550 -9.26 25.44 -28.73
C PRO A 550 -9.61 24.72 -27.43
N ALA A 551 -10.90 24.67 -27.09
CA ALA A 551 -11.39 23.96 -25.90
C ALA A 551 -11.28 22.43 -25.99
N ASP A 552 -10.97 21.90 -27.18
CA ASP A 552 -10.69 20.49 -27.44
C ASP A 552 -9.20 20.12 -27.41
N VAL A 553 -8.37 20.99 -26.83
CA VAL A 553 -6.96 20.76 -26.53
C VAL A 553 -6.75 20.86 -25.03
N ASP A 554 -6.23 19.81 -24.41
CA ASP A 554 -5.98 19.73 -22.96
C ASP A 554 -4.50 19.96 -22.62
N ALA A 555 -3.58 19.75 -23.57
CA ALA A 555 -2.14 19.97 -23.42
C ALA A 555 -1.43 20.27 -24.75
N GLY A 556 -0.24 20.89 -24.69
CA GLY A 556 0.62 21.14 -25.83
C GLY A 556 1.91 20.31 -25.82
N LEU A 557 2.28 19.76 -26.98
CA LEU A 557 3.57 19.13 -27.23
C LEU A 557 4.30 19.89 -28.34
N LEU A 558 5.32 20.66 -27.95
CA LEU A 558 6.16 21.43 -28.88
C LEU A 558 7.42 20.63 -29.22
N VAL A 559 7.63 20.31 -30.49
CA VAL A 559 8.78 19.53 -30.95
C VAL A 559 9.64 20.33 -31.90
N LEU A 560 10.88 20.60 -31.52
CA LEU A 560 11.79 21.47 -32.25
C LEU A 560 13.07 20.73 -32.61
N LEU A 561 13.35 20.67 -33.91
CA LEU A 561 14.70 20.45 -34.42
C LEU A 561 15.57 21.70 -34.19
N PRO A 562 16.92 21.60 -34.19
CA PRO A 562 17.79 22.73 -33.86
C PRO A 562 17.51 23.95 -34.76
N VAL A 563 17.21 25.09 -34.13
CA VAL A 563 16.91 26.35 -34.81
C VAL A 563 18.14 27.25 -34.79
N ARG A 564 18.53 27.78 -35.95
CA ARG A 564 19.76 28.59 -36.04
C ARG A 564 19.54 30.00 -35.50
N GLY A 565 20.44 30.44 -34.63
CA GLY A 565 20.47 31.84 -34.16
C GLY A 565 19.40 32.19 -33.12
N ILE A 566 18.76 31.20 -32.50
CA ILE A 566 17.83 31.39 -31.39
C ILE A 566 18.26 30.45 -30.25
N ALA A 567 18.44 31.01 -29.06
CA ALA A 567 18.78 30.23 -27.88
C ALA A 567 17.61 29.34 -27.44
N VAL A 568 17.90 28.14 -26.95
CA VAL A 568 16.90 27.15 -26.55
C VAL A 568 16.01 27.69 -25.42
N GLU A 569 16.61 28.44 -24.51
CA GLU A 569 15.96 29.10 -23.38
C GLU A 569 14.91 30.12 -23.87
N THR A 570 15.16 30.77 -25.01
CA THR A 570 14.20 31.72 -25.59
C THR A 570 13.00 31.01 -26.22
N LEU A 571 13.22 29.85 -26.85
CA LEU A 571 12.15 29.01 -27.40
C LEU A 571 11.33 28.37 -26.27
N ALA A 572 12.01 27.90 -25.23
CA ALA A 572 11.42 27.36 -24.02
C ALA A 572 10.55 28.41 -23.30
N ARG A 573 11.03 29.66 -23.21
CA ARG A 573 10.28 30.76 -22.63
C ARG A 573 8.98 31.06 -23.40
N ALA A 574 9.04 31.08 -24.73
CA ALA A 574 7.84 31.23 -25.57
C ALA A 574 6.80 30.14 -25.30
N ALA A 575 7.24 28.88 -25.15
CA ALA A 575 6.38 27.76 -24.78
C ALA A 575 5.76 27.92 -23.39
N TYR A 576 6.56 28.31 -22.40
CA TYR A 576 6.11 28.59 -21.05
C TYR A 576 5.03 29.68 -20.99
N ASP A 577 5.29 30.82 -21.64
CA ASP A 577 4.37 31.96 -21.66
C ASP A 577 3.04 31.60 -22.34
N ALA A 578 3.09 30.83 -23.45
CA ALA A 578 1.89 30.36 -24.13
C ALA A 578 1.07 29.38 -23.28
N GLY A 579 1.71 28.39 -22.65
CA GLY A 579 1.05 27.45 -21.74
C GLY A 579 0.39 28.15 -20.56
N ARG A 580 1.09 29.10 -19.93
CA ARG A 580 0.53 29.92 -18.84
C ARG A 580 -0.65 30.77 -19.27
N ALA A 581 -0.57 31.41 -20.43
CA ALA A 581 -1.67 32.22 -20.95
C ALA A 581 -2.91 31.39 -21.24
N ALA A 582 -2.74 30.14 -21.72
CA ALA A 582 -3.82 29.20 -21.97
C ALA A 582 -4.32 28.46 -20.72
N GLY A 583 -3.53 28.44 -19.63
CA GLY A 583 -3.80 27.62 -18.45
C GLY A 583 -3.59 26.12 -18.69
N LYS A 584 -2.85 25.73 -19.73
CA LYS A 584 -2.66 24.34 -20.18
C LYS A 584 -1.20 23.91 -20.04
N PRO A 585 -0.92 22.66 -19.67
CA PRO A 585 0.46 22.16 -19.66
C PRO A 585 1.07 22.17 -21.05
N VAL A 586 2.34 22.58 -21.12
CA VAL A 586 3.15 22.46 -22.33
C VAL A 586 4.40 21.66 -22.01
N VAL A 587 4.70 20.69 -22.88
CA VAL A 587 5.94 19.90 -22.84
C VAL A 587 6.72 20.16 -24.11
N VAL A 588 8.04 20.33 -23.98
CA VAL A 588 8.91 20.61 -25.13
C VAL A 588 9.82 19.43 -25.42
N ALA A 589 10.06 19.13 -26.69
CA ALA A 589 11.06 18.16 -27.12
C ALA A 589 12.06 18.83 -28.08
N PHE A 590 13.32 18.95 -27.64
CA PHE A 590 14.42 19.46 -28.47
C PHE A 590 15.13 18.30 -29.18
N ALA A 591 14.53 17.83 -30.26
CA ALA A 591 14.99 16.67 -31.00
C ALA A 591 16.27 16.96 -31.78
N GLY A 592 17.27 16.08 -31.68
CA GLY A 592 18.51 16.20 -32.45
C GLY A 592 19.46 17.30 -31.98
N GLN A 593 19.29 17.83 -30.76
CA GLN A 593 20.24 18.74 -30.16
C GLN A 593 21.56 18.01 -29.83
N LEU A 594 22.68 18.61 -30.22
CA LEU A 594 24.02 18.02 -30.06
C LEU A 594 24.93 18.79 -29.10
N ASP A 595 24.45 19.89 -28.53
CA ASP A 595 25.22 20.67 -27.56
C ASP A 595 25.45 19.85 -26.27
N PRO A 596 26.69 19.43 -25.96
CA PRO A 596 26.99 18.65 -24.77
C PRO A 596 26.77 19.44 -23.47
N ALA A 597 26.69 20.78 -23.53
CA ALA A 597 26.36 21.61 -22.39
C ALA A 597 24.85 21.65 -22.10
N PHE A 598 24.01 21.25 -23.05
CA PHE A 598 22.56 21.18 -22.90
C PHE A 598 22.16 19.74 -22.51
N PRO A 599 21.71 19.50 -21.27
CA PRO A 599 21.28 18.17 -20.85
C PRO A 599 20.16 17.66 -21.75
N ALA A 600 20.10 16.34 -21.98
CA ALA A 600 19.07 15.76 -22.84
C ALA A 600 17.64 16.03 -22.34
N GLU A 601 17.46 16.15 -21.03
CA GLU A 601 16.16 16.25 -20.38
C GLU A 601 16.29 17.12 -19.12
N GLY A 602 15.24 17.84 -18.77
CA GLY A 602 15.20 18.66 -17.56
C GLY A 602 14.06 19.66 -17.54
N VAL A 603 14.18 20.66 -16.68
CA VAL A 603 13.32 21.84 -16.66
C VAL A 603 14.15 23.10 -16.91
N LEU A 604 13.61 24.03 -17.69
CA LEU A 604 14.19 25.36 -17.91
C LEU A 604 13.37 26.41 -17.17
N GLU A 605 14.01 27.16 -16.29
CA GLU A 605 13.34 28.15 -15.45
C GLU A 605 13.18 29.52 -16.12
N GLU A 606 12.26 30.30 -15.55
CA GLU A 606 12.17 31.73 -15.81
C GLU A 606 13.43 32.48 -15.33
N GLY A 607 14.39 32.68 -16.23
CA GLY A 607 15.47 33.66 -16.12
C GLY A 607 16.69 33.22 -15.32
N GLU A 608 17.82 33.02 -15.99
CA GLU A 608 19.13 32.98 -15.33
C GLU A 608 19.54 34.39 -14.87
N GLY A 609 19.19 34.71 -13.62
CA GLY A 609 19.75 35.77 -12.79
C GLY A 609 19.52 35.37 -11.33
N PRO A 610 20.35 35.79 -10.35
CA PRO A 610 20.20 35.38 -8.96
C PRO A 610 18.91 35.98 -8.39
N ALA A 611 17.81 35.24 -8.51
CA ALA A 611 16.52 35.61 -7.95
C ALA A 611 16.48 35.17 -6.49
N VAL A 612 16.76 36.14 -5.61
CA VAL A 612 16.18 36.15 -4.28
C VAL A 612 14.67 36.26 -4.49
N ALA A 613 13.95 35.14 -4.39
CA ALA A 613 12.50 35.17 -4.27
C ALA A 613 12.16 36.12 -3.11
N SER A 614 11.40 37.18 -3.39
CA SER A 614 10.85 38.03 -2.34
C SER A 614 9.95 37.17 -1.46
N ALA A 615 10.31 37.08 -0.17
CA ALA A 615 9.72 36.21 0.85
C ALA A 615 8.27 36.57 1.25
N GLN A 616 7.43 37.03 0.33
CA GLN A 616 6.09 37.54 0.64
C GLN A 616 4.93 36.82 -0.08
N ASP A 617 5.20 35.95 -1.06
CA ASP A 617 4.15 35.17 -1.78
C ASP A 617 4.30 33.63 -1.59
N ALA A 618 4.92 33.18 -0.50
CA ALA A 618 5.33 31.78 -0.29
C ALA A 618 4.23 30.85 0.31
N ASP A 619 3.02 31.35 0.57
CA ASP A 619 2.01 30.63 1.36
C ASP A 619 1.00 29.80 0.55
N VAL A 620 1.29 29.51 -0.72
CA VAL A 620 0.63 28.44 -1.49
C VAL A 620 1.72 27.71 -2.28
N ALA A 621 1.75 26.38 -2.26
CA ALA A 621 2.71 25.59 -3.07
C ALA A 621 2.45 25.80 -4.57
N ALA A 622 2.98 26.90 -5.08
CA ALA A 622 3.03 27.18 -6.49
C ALA A 622 4.01 26.19 -7.13
N LEU A 623 3.59 25.61 -8.25
CA LEU A 623 4.44 24.78 -9.10
C LEU A 623 5.73 25.54 -9.44
N GLN A 624 6.81 24.80 -9.64
CA GLN A 624 8.09 25.37 -10.08
C GLN A 624 7.87 26.13 -11.41
N PRO A 625 8.23 27.42 -11.51
CA PRO A 625 8.00 28.21 -12.72
C PRO A 625 9.01 27.85 -13.81
N ALA A 626 8.79 26.69 -14.44
CA ALA A 626 9.70 26.12 -15.41
C ALA A 626 8.93 25.36 -16.51
N ILE A 627 9.60 25.14 -17.64
CA ILE A 627 9.09 24.32 -18.75
C ILE A 627 9.85 22.99 -18.81
N PRO A 628 9.16 21.84 -18.76
CA PRO A 628 9.78 20.53 -18.88
C PRO A 628 10.16 20.27 -20.34
N TYR A 629 11.37 19.76 -20.54
CA TYR A 629 11.86 19.42 -21.86
C TYR A 629 12.52 18.03 -21.93
N PHE A 630 12.52 17.47 -23.14
CA PHE A 630 13.05 16.14 -23.46
C PHE A 630 13.86 16.17 -24.75
N ALA A 631 14.79 15.23 -24.92
CA ALA A 631 15.47 15.00 -26.19
C ALA A 631 14.61 14.14 -27.13
N SER A 632 13.79 13.25 -26.56
CA SER A 632 12.93 12.32 -27.30
C SER A 632 11.47 12.76 -27.27
N PRO A 633 10.87 13.07 -28.44
CA PRO A 633 9.44 13.40 -28.51
C PRO A 633 8.53 12.26 -28.06
N GLY A 634 8.90 11.01 -28.35
CA GLY A 634 8.13 9.84 -27.92
C GLY A 634 8.12 9.67 -26.40
N GLN A 635 9.24 9.97 -25.73
CA GLN A 635 9.33 9.94 -24.27
C GLN A 635 8.49 11.05 -23.63
N ALA A 636 8.51 12.26 -24.21
CA ALA A 636 7.64 13.36 -23.78
C ALA A 636 6.16 12.97 -23.90
N ALA A 637 5.75 12.38 -25.03
CA ALA A 637 4.39 11.90 -25.25
C ALA A 637 4.02 10.76 -24.29
N ALA A 638 4.93 9.82 -24.02
CA ALA A 638 4.72 8.73 -23.07
C ALA A 638 4.53 9.24 -21.63
N ALA A 639 5.31 10.24 -21.22
CA ALA A 639 5.20 10.87 -19.91
C ALA A 639 3.85 11.60 -19.76
N LEU A 640 3.50 12.42 -20.75
CA LEU A 640 2.22 13.15 -20.78
C LEU A 640 1.01 12.19 -20.83
N GLY A 641 1.09 11.11 -21.60
CA GLY A 641 0.04 10.09 -21.69
C GLY A 641 -0.25 9.40 -20.35
N ARG A 642 0.79 9.10 -19.56
CA ARG A 642 0.60 8.56 -18.19
C ARG A 642 -0.06 9.55 -17.25
N ILE A 643 0.27 10.85 -17.37
CA ILE A 643 -0.37 11.91 -16.57
C ILE A 643 -1.84 12.06 -16.98
N ALA A 644 -2.15 12.06 -18.27
CA ALA A 644 -3.53 12.11 -18.76
C ALA A 644 -4.37 10.90 -18.29
N ALA A 645 -3.78 9.70 -18.30
CA ALA A 645 -4.42 8.50 -17.75
C ALA A 645 -4.70 8.62 -16.24
N TYR A 646 -3.79 9.22 -15.48
CA TYR A 646 -3.98 9.54 -14.07
C TYR A 646 -5.10 10.55 -13.84
N VAL A 647 -5.16 11.64 -14.62
CA VAL A 647 -6.23 12.63 -14.51
C VAL A 647 -7.59 11.99 -14.79
N LYS A 648 -7.67 11.18 -15.86
CA LYS A 648 -8.87 10.39 -16.16
C LYS A 648 -9.27 9.47 -15.01
N TRP A 649 -8.31 8.82 -14.34
CA TRP A 649 -8.59 8.03 -13.14
C TRP A 649 -9.09 8.89 -11.97
N ARG A 650 -8.50 10.07 -11.76
CA ARG A 650 -8.84 10.97 -10.65
C ARG A 650 -10.26 11.52 -10.78
N GLU A 651 -10.69 11.80 -12.01
CA GLU A 651 -11.99 12.40 -12.33
C GLU A 651 -13.08 11.37 -12.58
N ARG A 652 -12.74 10.07 -12.65
CA ARG A 652 -13.73 9.02 -12.90
C ARG A 652 -14.74 8.91 -11.77
N ASP A 653 -15.96 8.52 -12.13
CA ASP A 653 -16.90 8.02 -11.16
C ASP A 653 -16.47 6.62 -10.71
N PHE A 654 -16.14 6.50 -9.42
CA PHE A 654 -15.74 5.23 -8.82
C PHE A 654 -16.92 4.28 -8.61
N GLY A 655 -18.15 4.70 -8.92
CA GLY A 655 -19.35 3.90 -8.76
C GLY A 655 -19.66 3.55 -7.31
N GLU A 656 -20.69 2.75 -7.12
CA GLU A 656 -21.06 2.21 -5.81
C GLU A 656 -20.45 0.82 -5.63
N PRO A 657 -20.08 0.42 -4.39
CA PRO A 657 -19.76 -0.96 -4.07
C PRO A 657 -20.94 -1.86 -4.47
N VAL A 658 -20.67 -2.96 -5.18
CA VAL A 658 -21.74 -3.86 -5.60
C VAL A 658 -21.99 -4.88 -4.49
N GLU A 659 -23.09 -4.71 -3.77
CA GLU A 659 -23.50 -5.65 -2.73
C GLU A 659 -24.05 -6.95 -3.32
N VAL A 660 -23.88 -8.05 -2.59
CA VAL A 660 -24.46 -9.36 -2.88
C VAL A 660 -25.51 -9.63 -1.78
N PRO A 661 -26.74 -9.11 -1.91
CA PRO A 661 -27.71 -9.10 -0.81
C PRO A 661 -28.26 -10.48 -0.45
N ASP A 662 -28.14 -11.45 -1.35
CA ASP A 662 -28.51 -12.85 -1.16
C ASP A 662 -27.35 -13.72 -0.64
N ALA A 663 -26.22 -13.12 -0.27
CA ALA A 663 -25.11 -13.84 0.35
C ALA A 663 -25.41 -14.18 1.83
N ASP A 664 -25.32 -15.46 2.17
CA ASP A 664 -25.42 -15.99 3.53
C ASP A 664 -24.00 -16.14 4.13
N VAL A 665 -23.42 -15.00 4.51
CA VAL A 665 -22.03 -14.92 5.01
C VAL A 665 -21.87 -15.72 6.30
N ASP A 666 -22.82 -15.60 7.24
CA ASP A 666 -22.78 -16.29 8.54
C ASP A 666 -22.77 -17.82 8.39
N ARG A 667 -23.55 -18.34 7.42
CA ARG A 667 -23.52 -19.77 7.10
C ARG A 667 -22.19 -20.18 6.49
N ALA A 668 -21.64 -19.39 5.57
CA ALA A 668 -20.34 -19.67 4.97
C ALA A 668 -19.22 -19.70 6.03
N GLU A 669 -19.21 -18.75 6.96
CA GLU A 669 -18.28 -18.74 8.11
C GLU A 669 -18.42 -19.99 8.97
N SER A 670 -19.66 -20.39 9.29
CA SER A 670 -19.93 -21.58 10.08
C SER A 670 -19.42 -22.87 9.41
N LEU A 671 -19.59 -22.99 8.09
CA LEU A 671 -19.08 -24.12 7.31
C LEU A 671 -17.55 -24.15 7.31
N LEU A 672 -16.92 -23.01 7.03
CA LEU A 672 -15.46 -22.88 7.01
C LEU A 672 -14.85 -23.18 8.38
N ALA A 673 -15.41 -22.66 9.47
CA ALA A 673 -14.98 -22.96 10.84
C ALA A 673 -15.03 -24.47 11.13
N GLY A 674 -16.10 -25.16 10.70
CA GLY A 674 -16.22 -26.60 10.82
C GLY A 674 -15.18 -27.38 10.00
N TYR A 675 -14.81 -26.89 8.81
CA TYR A 675 -13.81 -27.52 7.96
C TYR A 675 -12.36 -27.26 8.43
N LEU A 676 -12.10 -26.07 8.98
CA LEU A 676 -10.78 -25.63 9.45
C LEU A 676 -10.26 -26.45 10.63
N GLY A 677 -11.14 -27.01 11.46
CA GLY A 677 -10.73 -27.93 12.53
C GLY A 677 -9.97 -29.18 12.03
N ARG A 678 -9.97 -29.43 10.71
CA ARG A 678 -9.24 -30.52 10.04
C ARG A 678 -7.94 -30.08 9.38
N VAL A 679 -7.65 -28.77 9.34
CA VAL A 679 -6.42 -28.22 8.75
C VAL A 679 -5.31 -28.32 9.80
N ALA A 680 -4.25 -29.05 9.49
CA ALA A 680 -3.05 -29.14 10.32
C ALA A 680 -1.93 -28.28 9.71
N ASP A 681 -1.29 -27.45 10.53
CA ASP A 681 -0.13 -26.63 10.17
C ASP A 681 -0.33 -25.78 8.89
N ALA A 682 0.61 -25.86 7.93
CA ALA A 682 0.67 -25.07 6.71
C ALA A 682 0.09 -25.77 5.46
N GLU A 683 -0.54 -26.94 5.62
CA GLU A 683 -1.13 -27.67 4.49
C GLU A 683 -2.49 -27.09 4.11
N LEU A 684 -2.77 -27.01 2.80
CA LEU A 684 -4.10 -26.62 2.30
C LEU A 684 -5.01 -27.84 2.25
N LEU A 685 -6.19 -27.74 2.87
CA LEU A 685 -7.22 -28.76 2.76
C LEU A 685 -8.06 -28.48 1.52
N ARG A 686 -8.12 -29.46 0.62
CA ARG A 686 -9.04 -29.43 -0.52
C ARG A 686 -10.44 -29.86 -0.09
N LEU A 687 -11.44 -29.05 -0.41
CA LEU A 687 -12.84 -29.38 -0.17
C LEU A 687 -13.36 -30.39 -1.20
N ASP A 688 -14.24 -31.29 -0.76
CA ASP A 688 -14.95 -32.18 -1.69
C ASP A 688 -16.05 -31.42 -2.46
N ARG A 689 -16.62 -32.06 -3.49
CA ARG A 689 -17.59 -31.42 -4.39
C ARG A 689 -18.85 -30.93 -3.67
N GLY A 690 -19.33 -31.69 -2.68
CA GLY A 690 -20.53 -31.33 -1.91
C GLY A 690 -20.25 -30.10 -1.05
N GLN A 691 -19.11 -30.09 -0.37
CA GLN A 691 -18.64 -28.95 0.42
C GLN A 691 -18.42 -27.69 -0.44
N VAL A 692 -17.83 -27.84 -1.63
CA VAL A 692 -17.65 -26.75 -2.60
C VAL A 692 -18.98 -26.17 -3.05
N ALA A 693 -19.94 -27.03 -3.42
CA ALA A 693 -21.26 -26.59 -3.85
C ALA A 693 -22.04 -25.89 -2.72
N GLU A 694 -21.92 -26.37 -1.47
CA GLU A 694 -22.56 -25.74 -0.32
C GLU A 694 -21.97 -24.35 -0.03
N LEU A 695 -20.63 -24.24 -0.02
CA LEU A 695 -19.94 -22.97 0.22
C LEU A 695 -20.24 -21.94 -0.87
N LEU A 696 -20.12 -22.32 -2.14
CA LEU A 696 -20.41 -21.43 -3.28
C LEU A 696 -21.90 -21.07 -3.35
N GLY A 697 -22.78 -22.00 -2.96
CA GLY A 697 -24.22 -21.77 -2.85
C GLY A 697 -24.60 -20.69 -1.83
N CYS A 698 -23.83 -20.51 -0.76
CA CYS A 698 -24.02 -19.41 0.19
C CYS A 698 -23.85 -18.02 -0.46
N TYR A 699 -23.12 -17.94 -1.58
CA TYR A 699 -22.94 -16.72 -2.37
C TYR A 699 -23.76 -16.73 -3.67
N GLY A 700 -24.74 -17.63 -3.80
CA GLY A 700 -25.58 -17.76 -5.01
C GLY A 700 -24.86 -18.35 -6.23
N ILE A 701 -23.63 -18.86 -6.09
CA ILE A 701 -22.88 -19.46 -7.20
C ILE A 701 -23.24 -20.95 -7.30
N SER A 702 -23.95 -21.30 -8.37
CA SER A 702 -24.35 -22.69 -8.64
C SER A 702 -23.35 -23.39 -9.57
N VAL A 703 -22.75 -24.49 -9.10
CA VAL A 703 -21.88 -25.37 -9.92
C VAL A 703 -22.72 -26.48 -10.54
N LEU A 704 -22.57 -26.70 -11.84
CA LEU A 704 -23.31 -27.73 -12.56
C LEU A 704 -22.93 -29.12 -12.04
N GLU A 705 -23.93 -29.89 -11.60
CA GLU A 705 -23.73 -31.21 -11.00
C GLU A 705 -23.02 -32.18 -11.95
N SER A 706 -21.99 -32.87 -11.46
CA SER A 706 -21.36 -33.99 -12.15
C SER A 706 -21.56 -35.29 -11.36
N ALA A 707 -22.00 -36.33 -12.06
CA ALA A 707 -22.29 -37.65 -11.52
C ALA A 707 -21.13 -38.62 -11.85
N PRO A 708 -20.25 -38.95 -10.89
CA PRO A 708 -19.28 -40.03 -11.08
C PRO A 708 -20.01 -41.38 -11.18
N PHE A 709 -19.40 -42.32 -11.88
CA PHE A 709 -19.95 -43.67 -12.04
C PHE A 709 -18.81 -44.69 -12.21
N ASP A 710 -19.04 -45.92 -11.78
CA ASP A 710 -18.09 -47.01 -11.94
C ASP A 710 -18.52 -47.96 -13.07
N THR A 711 -19.82 -48.11 -13.29
CA THR A 711 -20.38 -49.01 -14.30
C THR A 711 -21.12 -48.29 -15.43
N GLU A 712 -21.23 -48.92 -16.60
CA GLU A 712 -22.00 -48.37 -17.72
C GLU A 712 -23.50 -48.22 -17.38
N ASP A 713 -24.04 -49.08 -16.51
CA ASP A 713 -25.44 -49.02 -16.08
C ASP A 713 -25.71 -47.85 -15.13
N GLU A 714 -24.78 -47.58 -14.20
CA GLU A 714 -24.83 -46.38 -13.37
C GLU A 714 -24.73 -45.11 -14.22
N ALA A 715 -23.89 -45.13 -15.25
CA ALA A 715 -23.75 -44.03 -16.19
C ALA A 715 -25.07 -43.75 -16.95
N ALA A 716 -25.73 -44.81 -17.45
CA ALA A 716 -27.02 -44.69 -18.12
C ALA A 716 -28.12 -44.16 -17.18
N ALA A 717 -28.18 -44.68 -15.94
CA ALA A 717 -29.11 -44.19 -14.92
C ALA A 717 -28.85 -42.73 -14.55
N ALA A 718 -27.58 -42.33 -14.42
CA ALA A 718 -27.19 -40.95 -14.17
C ALA A 718 -27.58 -40.03 -15.33
N ALA A 719 -27.31 -40.43 -16.58
CA ALA A 719 -27.72 -39.68 -17.76
C ALA A 719 -29.25 -39.52 -17.86
N GLY A 720 -30.01 -40.53 -17.45
CA GLY A 720 -31.48 -40.45 -17.37
C GLY A 720 -31.99 -39.43 -16.33
N ARG A 721 -31.25 -39.20 -15.23
CA ARG A 721 -31.57 -38.18 -14.22
C ARG A 721 -31.14 -36.78 -14.64
N VAL A 722 -29.93 -36.66 -15.19
CA VAL A 722 -29.30 -35.39 -15.57
C VAL A 722 -29.90 -34.83 -16.86
N GLY A 723 -30.37 -35.71 -17.77
CA GLY A 723 -31.00 -35.35 -19.03
C GLY A 723 -30.00 -35.24 -20.19
N TYR A 724 -30.38 -35.76 -21.35
CA TYR A 724 -29.61 -35.65 -22.59
C TYR A 724 -29.80 -34.27 -23.27
N PRO A 725 -28.79 -33.73 -23.97
CA PRO A 725 -27.47 -34.32 -24.19
C PRO A 725 -26.52 -34.19 -22.99
N VAL A 726 -25.63 -35.17 -22.83
CA VAL A 726 -24.64 -35.23 -21.75
C VAL A 726 -23.20 -35.12 -22.27
N ALA A 727 -22.32 -34.65 -21.40
CA ALA A 727 -20.87 -34.69 -21.55
C ALA A 727 -20.28 -35.78 -20.67
N LEU A 728 -19.37 -36.57 -21.23
CA LEU A 728 -18.58 -37.57 -20.53
C LEU A 728 -17.16 -37.02 -20.32
N LYS A 729 -16.68 -37.02 -19.07
CA LYS A 729 -15.39 -36.45 -18.67
C LYS A 729 -14.60 -37.43 -17.81
N THR A 730 -13.28 -37.32 -17.85
CA THR A 730 -12.42 -38.01 -16.88
C THR A 730 -12.38 -37.26 -15.55
N THR A 731 -12.18 -37.99 -14.45
CA THR A 731 -11.95 -37.40 -13.13
C THR A 731 -10.49 -37.01 -12.90
N ASP A 732 -9.57 -37.36 -13.80
CA ASP A 732 -8.16 -36.97 -13.72
C ASP A 732 -7.97 -35.47 -13.96
N GLU A 733 -7.20 -34.82 -13.09
CA GLU A 733 -7.04 -33.36 -13.09
C GLU A 733 -6.36 -32.81 -14.34
N HIS A 734 -5.37 -33.53 -14.85
CA HIS A 734 -4.55 -33.07 -15.97
C HIS A 734 -5.27 -33.27 -17.31
N LEU A 735 -6.16 -34.27 -17.38
CA LEU A 735 -6.84 -34.66 -18.61
C LEU A 735 -8.29 -34.15 -18.70
N ARG A 736 -8.95 -33.79 -17.59
CA ARG A 736 -10.39 -33.44 -17.58
C ARG A 736 -10.77 -32.18 -18.38
N HIS A 737 -9.80 -31.37 -18.78
CA HIS A 737 -9.99 -30.20 -19.64
C HIS A 737 -9.41 -30.38 -21.05
N ARG A 738 -8.86 -31.56 -21.38
CA ARG A 738 -8.12 -31.85 -22.63
C ARG A 738 -8.95 -32.68 -23.61
N LEU A 739 -9.75 -31.98 -24.42
CA LEU A 739 -10.51 -32.58 -25.53
C LEU A 739 -9.60 -33.27 -26.56
N ASP A 740 -8.44 -32.69 -26.83
CA ASP A 740 -7.42 -33.18 -27.77
C ASP A 740 -6.80 -34.52 -27.36
N LEU A 741 -6.72 -34.79 -26.06
CA LEU A 741 -6.20 -36.04 -25.50
C LEU A 741 -7.30 -37.06 -25.17
N GLY A 742 -8.55 -36.78 -25.55
CA GLY A 742 -9.68 -37.69 -25.32
C GLY A 742 -10.23 -37.67 -23.88
N GLY A 743 -9.83 -36.71 -23.05
CA GLY A 743 -10.32 -36.56 -21.67
C GLY A 743 -11.75 -36.02 -21.56
N VAL A 744 -12.37 -35.63 -22.67
CA VAL A 744 -13.74 -35.13 -22.74
C VAL A 744 -14.43 -35.61 -24.04
N ARG A 745 -15.70 -36.03 -23.92
CA ARG A 745 -16.62 -36.29 -25.03
C ARG A 745 -17.90 -35.50 -24.82
N LEU A 746 -18.31 -34.72 -25.82
CA LEU A 746 -19.45 -33.81 -25.76
C LEU A 746 -20.57 -34.30 -26.68
N ASN A 747 -21.78 -33.75 -26.50
CA ASN A 747 -22.93 -33.98 -27.39
C ASN A 747 -23.33 -35.46 -27.52
N ILE A 748 -23.40 -36.18 -26.39
CA ILE A 748 -23.94 -37.54 -26.36
C ILE A 748 -25.45 -37.43 -26.18
N TYR A 749 -26.26 -37.93 -27.12
CA TYR A 749 -27.71 -37.71 -27.15
C TYR A 749 -28.56 -38.91 -26.68
N ASP A 750 -27.96 -40.09 -26.57
CA ASP A 750 -28.68 -41.32 -26.24
C ASP A 750 -27.78 -42.31 -25.48
N GLU A 751 -28.41 -43.33 -24.89
CA GLU A 751 -27.75 -44.34 -24.06
C GLU A 751 -26.77 -45.22 -24.85
N GLU A 752 -27.11 -45.58 -26.10
CA GLU A 752 -26.27 -46.42 -26.94
C GLU A 752 -24.94 -45.71 -27.24
N SER A 753 -25.03 -44.45 -27.66
CA SER A 753 -23.89 -43.56 -27.89
C SER A 753 -23.08 -43.34 -26.62
N LEU A 754 -23.73 -43.19 -25.46
CA LEU A 754 -23.06 -43.04 -24.17
C LEU A 754 -22.18 -44.25 -23.85
N ARG A 755 -22.74 -45.46 -23.91
CA ARG A 755 -22.00 -46.71 -23.63
C ARG A 755 -20.83 -46.92 -24.58
N GLY A 756 -21.03 -46.61 -25.87
CA GLY A 756 -19.96 -46.64 -26.87
C GLY A 756 -18.82 -45.66 -26.55
N ASN A 757 -19.17 -44.43 -26.17
CA ASN A 757 -18.18 -43.42 -25.79
C ASN A 757 -17.43 -43.78 -24.50
N ILE A 758 -18.08 -44.39 -23.50
CA ILE A 758 -17.43 -44.86 -22.26
C ILE A 758 -16.34 -45.88 -22.58
N ARG A 759 -16.67 -46.93 -23.36
CA ARG A 759 -15.70 -47.97 -23.73
C ARG A 759 -14.52 -47.41 -24.51
N HIS A 760 -14.80 -46.55 -25.49
CA HIS A 760 -13.76 -45.93 -26.30
C HIS A 760 -12.86 -45.01 -25.47
N MET A 761 -13.44 -44.17 -24.61
CA MET A 761 -12.70 -43.25 -23.75
C MET A 761 -11.83 -44.01 -22.74
N ARG A 762 -12.32 -45.08 -22.11
CA ARG A 762 -11.51 -45.94 -21.24
C ARG A 762 -10.31 -46.53 -21.97
N SER A 763 -10.48 -47.00 -23.21
CA SER A 763 -9.38 -47.53 -24.02
C SER A 763 -8.32 -46.46 -24.36
N ILE A 764 -8.74 -45.21 -24.61
CA ILE A 764 -7.81 -44.10 -24.86
C ILE A 764 -7.04 -43.70 -23.60
N LEU A 765 -7.70 -43.76 -22.43
CA LEU A 765 -7.15 -43.31 -21.15
C LEU A 765 -6.34 -44.39 -20.40
N GLU A 766 -6.52 -45.67 -20.74
CA GLU A 766 -5.81 -46.80 -20.15
C GLU A 766 -4.28 -46.62 -20.10
N PRO A 767 -3.58 -46.13 -21.16
CA PRO A 767 -2.14 -45.88 -21.11
C PRO A 767 -1.70 -44.84 -20.07
N PHE A 768 -2.61 -43.96 -19.63
CA PHE A 768 -2.36 -42.94 -18.62
C PHE A 768 -2.66 -43.44 -17.19
N GLY A 769 -3.14 -44.67 -17.02
CA GLY A 769 -3.52 -45.23 -15.71
C GLY A 769 -4.80 -44.63 -15.11
N VAL A 770 -5.61 -43.95 -15.94
CA VAL A 770 -6.80 -43.20 -15.51
C VAL A 770 -8.06 -44.03 -15.73
N VAL A 771 -8.87 -44.22 -14.68
CA VAL A 771 -10.05 -45.11 -14.71
C VAL A 771 -11.36 -44.38 -14.38
N GLY A 772 -11.30 -43.30 -13.60
CA GLY A 772 -12.50 -42.58 -13.15
C GLY A 772 -13.12 -41.72 -14.24
N LEU A 773 -14.43 -41.87 -14.43
CA LEU A 773 -15.24 -41.09 -15.36
C LEU A 773 -16.46 -40.49 -14.66
N GLU A 774 -16.93 -39.36 -15.19
CA GLU A 774 -18.11 -38.66 -14.71
C GLU A 774 -18.99 -38.17 -15.86
N LEU A 775 -20.28 -38.05 -15.58
CA LEU A 775 -21.28 -37.48 -16.48
C LEU A 775 -21.76 -36.13 -15.99
N GLN A 776 -22.00 -35.22 -16.91
CA GLN A 776 -22.54 -33.89 -16.63
C GLN A 776 -23.50 -33.48 -17.75
N ALA A 777 -24.54 -32.70 -17.43
CA ALA A 777 -25.41 -32.12 -18.46
C ALA A 777 -24.60 -31.22 -19.42
N MET A 778 -25.03 -31.13 -20.68
CA MET A 778 -24.50 -30.10 -21.57
C MET A 778 -25.06 -28.73 -21.17
N ALA A 779 -24.18 -27.81 -20.81
CA ALA A 779 -24.53 -26.40 -20.67
C ALA A 779 -24.77 -25.75 -22.05
N GLU A 780 -25.41 -24.59 -22.06
CA GLU A 780 -25.61 -23.82 -23.30
C GLU A 780 -24.25 -23.41 -23.90
N SER A 781 -24.16 -23.44 -25.23
CA SER A 781 -22.93 -23.07 -25.92
C SER A 781 -22.63 -21.58 -25.73
N GLY A 782 -21.37 -21.27 -25.42
CA GLY A 782 -20.95 -19.93 -25.07
C GLY A 782 -19.43 -19.77 -25.08
N GLN A 783 -18.95 -18.63 -24.60
CA GLN A 783 -17.51 -18.41 -24.40
C GLN A 783 -17.08 -19.03 -23.07
N GLY A 784 -16.07 -19.91 -23.12
CA GLY A 784 -15.43 -20.40 -21.91
C GLY A 784 -14.55 -19.32 -21.28
N CYS A 785 -14.66 -19.18 -19.97
CA CYS A 785 -13.86 -18.29 -19.14
C CYS A 785 -13.25 -19.08 -17.96
N VAL A 786 -12.20 -18.53 -17.36
CA VAL A 786 -11.60 -19.04 -16.13
C VAL A 786 -11.58 -17.91 -15.12
N VAL A 787 -12.01 -18.22 -13.89
CA VAL A 787 -11.93 -17.31 -12.75
C VAL A 787 -11.06 -17.98 -11.69
N ARG A 788 -10.08 -17.24 -11.18
CA ARG A 788 -9.23 -17.68 -10.08
C ARG A 788 -9.32 -16.66 -8.97
N ALA A 789 -9.49 -17.10 -7.74
CA ALA A 789 -9.30 -16.26 -6.58
C ALA A 789 -8.27 -16.90 -5.64
N LEU A 790 -7.36 -16.09 -5.11
CA LEU A 790 -6.34 -16.55 -4.19
C LEU A 790 -6.21 -15.57 -3.02
N GLU A 791 -5.79 -16.09 -1.87
CA GLU A 791 -5.34 -15.27 -0.74
C GLU A 791 -3.82 -15.16 -0.81
N ASP A 792 -3.31 -13.99 -1.20
CA ASP A 792 -1.89 -13.72 -1.25
C ASP A 792 -1.38 -13.18 0.10
N PRO A 793 -0.26 -13.68 0.64
CA PRO A 793 0.27 -13.20 1.92
C PRO A 793 0.69 -11.71 1.94
N LEU A 794 0.92 -11.11 0.77
CA LEU A 794 1.24 -9.71 0.56
C LEU A 794 -0.03 -8.93 0.20
N LEU A 795 -0.68 -9.24 -0.94
CA LEU A 795 -1.79 -8.45 -1.50
C LEU A 795 -3.15 -8.71 -0.82
N GLY A 796 -3.30 -9.82 -0.10
CA GLY A 796 -4.59 -10.32 0.38
C GLY A 796 -5.42 -10.95 -0.75
N PRO A 797 -6.75 -10.71 -0.81
CA PRO A 797 -7.61 -11.33 -1.80
C PRO A 797 -7.29 -10.80 -3.19
N LEU A 798 -7.10 -11.71 -4.13
CA LEU A 798 -6.89 -11.39 -5.53
C LEU A 798 -7.85 -12.20 -6.38
N VAL A 799 -8.58 -11.55 -7.28
CA VAL A 799 -9.41 -12.23 -8.28
C VAL A 799 -8.79 -12.01 -9.66
N SER A 800 -8.68 -13.09 -10.43
CA SER A 800 -8.13 -13.12 -11.77
C SER A 800 -9.15 -13.71 -12.73
N TYR A 801 -9.24 -13.14 -13.92
CA TYR A 801 -10.20 -13.50 -14.95
C TYR A 801 -9.52 -13.55 -16.32
N GLY A 802 -9.89 -14.54 -17.13
CA GLY A 802 -9.47 -14.66 -18.52
C GLY A 802 -10.41 -15.56 -19.32
N LEU A 803 -10.26 -15.58 -20.64
CA LEU A 803 -10.98 -16.56 -21.47
C LEU A 803 -10.35 -17.95 -21.31
N ALA A 804 -11.14 -19.01 -21.33
CA ALA A 804 -10.63 -20.37 -21.15
C ALA A 804 -9.82 -20.84 -22.38
N GLY A 805 -8.75 -21.58 -22.12
CA GLY A 805 -7.90 -22.21 -23.13
C GLY A 805 -6.41 -21.97 -22.91
N ASP A 806 -5.57 -22.81 -23.51
CA ASP A 806 -4.11 -22.78 -23.31
C ASP A 806 -3.48 -21.44 -23.72
N ALA A 807 -4.07 -20.77 -24.73
CA ALA A 807 -3.59 -19.49 -25.22
C ALA A 807 -3.61 -18.39 -24.14
N VAL A 808 -4.55 -18.44 -23.18
CA VAL A 808 -4.61 -17.43 -22.11
C VAL A 808 -3.47 -17.60 -21.12
N ASN A 809 -3.09 -18.83 -20.77
CA ASN A 809 -1.90 -19.09 -19.95
C ASN A 809 -0.60 -18.79 -20.72
N LEU A 810 -0.53 -19.12 -22.02
CA LEU A 810 0.68 -18.94 -22.83
C LEU A 810 0.96 -17.48 -23.21
N LEU A 811 -0.09 -16.69 -23.44
CA LEU A 811 0.01 -15.27 -23.83
C LEU A 811 -0.11 -14.31 -22.63
N ASP A 812 -0.29 -14.85 -21.44
CA ASP A 812 -0.54 -14.10 -20.20
C ASP A 812 -1.71 -13.11 -20.35
N ASP A 813 -2.80 -13.55 -21.00
CA ASP A 813 -3.97 -12.72 -21.30
C ASP A 813 -4.98 -12.72 -20.13
N TRP A 814 -4.45 -12.43 -18.95
CA TRP A 814 -5.21 -12.35 -17.70
C TRP A 814 -5.53 -10.90 -17.35
N ALA A 815 -6.67 -10.70 -16.72
CA ALA A 815 -6.92 -9.53 -15.90
C ALA A 815 -6.88 -9.94 -14.42
N HIS A 816 -6.41 -9.03 -13.58
CA HIS A 816 -6.41 -9.17 -12.13
C HIS A 816 -7.21 -8.02 -11.51
N VAL A 817 -7.71 -8.18 -10.29
CA VAL A 817 -8.29 -7.13 -9.44
C VAL A 817 -8.21 -7.50 -7.97
N ILE A 818 -8.13 -6.48 -7.11
CA ILE A 818 -8.17 -6.64 -5.66
C ILE A 818 -9.54 -6.15 -5.15
N PRO A 819 -10.33 -7.01 -4.49
CA PRO A 819 -11.58 -6.62 -3.83
C PRO A 819 -11.39 -5.61 -2.69
N PRO A 820 -12.43 -4.86 -2.29
CA PRO A 820 -13.79 -4.86 -2.86
C PRO A 820 -13.87 -4.11 -4.21
N LEU A 821 -14.84 -4.49 -5.04
CA LEU A 821 -15.02 -3.94 -6.39
C LEU A 821 -16.27 -3.04 -6.47
N SER A 822 -16.16 -1.97 -7.25
CA SER A 822 -17.29 -1.17 -7.69
C SER A 822 -17.87 -1.69 -9.01
N SER A 823 -19.07 -1.22 -9.37
CA SER A 823 -19.67 -1.49 -10.67
C SER A 823 -18.77 -1.05 -11.84
N THR A 824 -18.11 0.11 -11.69
CA THR A 824 -17.14 0.62 -12.67
C THR A 824 -15.91 -0.29 -12.75
N ASP A 825 -15.37 -0.75 -11.61
CA ASP A 825 -14.20 -1.62 -11.60
C ASP A 825 -14.48 -2.98 -12.28
N LEU A 826 -15.68 -3.55 -12.09
CA LEU A 826 -16.14 -4.79 -12.75
C LEU A 826 -16.27 -4.63 -14.27
N ALA A 827 -16.91 -3.54 -14.72
CA ALA A 827 -17.08 -3.27 -16.13
C ALA A 827 -15.72 -3.08 -16.86
N GLU A 828 -14.75 -2.43 -16.20
CA GLU A 828 -13.37 -2.36 -16.70
C GLU A 828 -12.69 -3.74 -16.67
N PHE A 829 -12.86 -4.50 -15.60
CA PHE A 829 -12.20 -5.78 -15.36
C PHE A 829 -12.48 -6.80 -16.47
N ILE A 830 -13.74 -6.94 -16.89
CA ILE A 830 -14.12 -7.89 -17.95
C ILE A 830 -13.54 -7.51 -19.32
N ARG A 831 -13.36 -6.22 -19.59
CA ARG A 831 -12.89 -5.73 -20.90
C ARG A 831 -11.37 -5.79 -21.04
N ARG A 832 -10.64 -6.03 -19.95
CA ARG A 832 -9.18 -5.96 -19.93
C ARG A 832 -8.45 -7.07 -20.69
N PRO A 833 -8.86 -8.36 -20.61
CA PRO A 833 -8.24 -9.39 -21.43
C PRO A 833 -8.38 -9.01 -22.91
N ARG A 834 -7.31 -9.14 -23.70
CA ARG A 834 -7.31 -8.81 -25.13
C ARG A 834 -8.35 -9.66 -25.87
N ALA A 835 -8.54 -10.90 -25.44
CA ALA A 835 -9.55 -11.81 -25.98
C ALA A 835 -11.00 -11.47 -25.56
N ALA A 836 -11.22 -10.54 -24.62
CA ALA A 836 -12.56 -10.14 -24.16
C ALA A 836 -13.46 -9.59 -25.26
N ARG A 837 -12.87 -9.14 -26.38
CA ARG A 837 -13.62 -8.76 -27.60
C ARG A 837 -14.60 -9.86 -28.05
N LYS A 838 -14.31 -11.13 -27.79
CA LYS A 838 -15.21 -12.26 -28.09
C LYS A 838 -16.52 -12.23 -27.31
N LEU A 839 -16.54 -11.62 -26.11
CA LEU A 839 -17.74 -11.51 -25.29
C LEU A 839 -18.77 -10.55 -25.92
N PHE A 840 -18.29 -9.54 -26.65
CA PHE A 840 -19.12 -8.50 -27.28
C PHE A 840 -19.45 -8.81 -28.75
N GLY A 841 -19.15 -10.04 -29.20
CA GLY A 841 -19.31 -10.48 -30.57
C GLY A 841 -18.05 -10.28 -31.42
N TYR A 842 -17.64 -11.34 -32.14
CA TYR A 842 -16.42 -11.34 -32.95
C TYR A 842 -16.54 -12.33 -34.12
N GLN A 843 -16.28 -11.87 -35.35
CA GLN A 843 -16.27 -12.71 -36.56
C GLN A 843 -17.51 -13.63 -36.71
N GLY A 844 -18.70 -13.10 -36.43
CA GLY A 844 -19.97 -13.85 -36.54
C GLY A 844 -20.39 -14.58 -35.26
N LEU A 845 -19.56 -14.59 -34.21
CA LEU A 845 -20.00 -15.03 -32.88
C LEU A 845 -20.96 -14.00 -32.27
N PRO A 846 -22.08 -14.43 -31.65
CA PRO A 846 -22.97 -13.52 -30.95
C PRO A 846 -22.32 -12.96 -29.68
N ALA A 847 -22.80 -11.80 -29.24
CA ALA A 847 -22.48 -11.29 -27.91
C ALA A 847 -23.08 -12.22 -26.84
N VAL A 848 -22.37 -12.35 -25.72
CA VAL A 848 -22.79 -13.15 -24.57
C VAL A 848 -23.41 -12.27 -23.48
N ASP A 849 -24.02 -12.90 -22.47
CA ASP A 849 -24.55 -12.19 -21.31
C ASP A 849 -23.41 -11.75 -20.37
N VAL A 850 -22.86 -10.56 -20.67
CA VAL A 850 -21.77 -9.96 -19.90
C VAL A 850 -22.22 -9.59 -18.48
N ALA A 851 -23.48 -9.19 -18.30
CA ALA A 851 -24.00 -8.80 -16.98
C ALA A 851 -24.05 -10.01 -16.03
N ALA A 852 -24.44 -11.19 -16.52
CA ALA A 852 -24.38 -12.42 -15.74
C ALA A 852 -22.94 -12.81 -15.36
N LEU A 853 -21.95 -12.51 -16.21
CA LEU A 853 -20.53 -12.69 -15.86
C LEU A 853 -20.05 -11.68 -14.81
N GLU A 854 -20.47 -10.41 -14.92
CA GLU A 854 -20.19 -9.37 -13.91
C GLU A 854 -20.69 -9.80 -12.53
N ASP A 855 -21.91 -10.34 -12.44
CA ASP A 855 -22.50 -10.85 -11.20
C ASP A 855 -21.69 -12.00 -10.58
N VAL A 856 -21.30 -13.00 -11.37
CA VAL A 856 -20.48 -14.13 -10.87
C VAL A 856 -19.11 -13.65 -10.38
N LEU A 857 -18.46 -12.74 -11.11
CA LEU A 857 -17.17 -12.17 -10.69
C LEU A 857 -17.31 -11.35 -9.40
N ASN A 858 -18.40 -10.60 -9.23
CA ASN A 858 -18.66 -9.86 -8.00
C ASN A 858 -18.90 -10.78 -6.79
N ARG A 859 -19.67 -11.87 -6.99
CA ARG A 859 -19.91 -12.88 -5.95
C ARG A 859 -18.61 -13.56 -5.51
N VAL A 860 -17.74 -13.90 -6.47
CA VAL A 860 -16.40 -14.43 -6.19
C VAL A 860 -15.54 -13.40 -5.44
N ALA A 861 -15.55 -12.14 -5.86
CA ALA A 861 -14.81 -11.07 -5.19
C ALA A 861 -15.28 -10.84 -3.75
N THR A 862 -16.59 -10.88 -3.52
CA THR A 862 -17.21 -10.75 -2.19
C THR A 862 -16.84 -11.93 -1.30
N LEU A 863 -17.01 -13.17 -1.78
CA LEU A 863 -16.61 -14.39 -1.06
C LEU A 863 -15.14 -14.31 -0.64
N LYS A 864 -14.27 -13.90 -1.57
CA LYS A 864 -12.83 -13.84 -1.33
C LYS A 864 -12.44 -12.75 -0.32
N ASP A 865 -13.10 -11.60 -0.32
CA ASP A 865 -12.83 -10.51 0.64
C ASP A 865 -13.28 -10.85 2.07
N GLN A 866 -14.42 -11.56 2.20
CA GLN A 866 -14.97 -11.99 3.48
C GLN A 866 -14.19 -13.17 4.09
N HIS A 867 -13.77 -14.14 3.27
CA HIS A 867 -13.18 -15.39 3.76
C HIS A 867 -11.70 -15.55 3.35
N PRO A 868 -10.74 -15.03 4.16
CA PRO A 868 -9.31 -15.27 3.93
C PRO A 868 -8.91 -16.75 4.03
N GLU A 869 -9.71 -17.57 4.74
CA GLU A 869 -9.51 -19.00 4.91
C GLU A 869 -9.61 -19.76 3.59
N VAL A 870 -10.35 -19.19 2.62
CA VAL A 870 -10.35 -19.67 1.23
C VAL A 870 -9.05 -19.22 0.56
N ALA A 871 -8.02 -20.06 0.69
CA ALA A 871 -6.69 -19.81 0.16
C ALA A 871 -6.66 -19.84 -1.38
N LEU A 872 -7.42 -20.74 -1.99
CA LEU A 872 -7.54 -20.84 -3.45
C LEU A 872 -8.97 -21.23 -3.84
N LEU A 873 -9.47 -20.56 -4.87
CA LEU A 873 -10.70 -20.87 -5.60
C LEU A 873 -10.40 -20.82 -7.10
N GLU A 874 -10.74 -21.87 -7.83
CA GLU A 874 -10.70 -21.85 -9.30
C GLU A 874 -12.05 -22.29 -9.86
N LEU A 875 -12.68 -21.45 -10.68
CA LEU A 875 -13.83 -21.78 -11.51
C LEU A 875 -13.35 -22.00 -12.94
N ASN A 876 -13.30 -23.26 -13.37
CA ASN A 876 -12.72 -23.62 -14.66
C ASN A 876 -13.39 -24.86 -15.29
N PRO A 877 -14.13 -24.71 -16.42
CA PRO A 877 -14.50 -23.46 -17.07
C PRO A 877 -15.83 -22.88 -16.53
N VAL A 878 -15.96 -21.57 -16.67
CA VAL A 878 -17.22 -20.82 -16.59
C VAL A 878 -17.71 -20.57 -18.01
N LEU A 879 -18.85 -21.14 -18.41
CA LEU A 879 -19.43 -20.92 -19.74
C LEU A 879 -20.40 -19.74 -19.72
N VAL A 880 -20.15 -18.77 -20.60
CA VAL A 880 -20.98 -17.56 -20.74
C VAL A 880 -21.73 -17.64 -22.07
N SER A 881 -23.03 -17.93 -22.02
CA SER A 881 -23.91 -17.99 -23.19
C SER A 881 -24.58 -16.65 -23.46
N ALA A 882 -25.40 -16.56 -24.50
CA ALA A 882 -26.21 -15.36 -24.76
C ALA A 882 -27.35 -15.15 -23.74
N ARG A 883 -27.61 -16.10 -22.85
CA ARG A 883 -28.75 -16.09 -21.91
C ARG A 883 -28.35 -16.23 -20.44
N GLY A 884 -27.06 -16.38 -20.14
CA GLY A 884 -26.57 -16.47 -18.77
C GLY A 884 -25.21 -17.16 -18.64
N VAL A 885 -24.90 -17.57 -17.42
CA VAL A 885 -23.62 -18.19 -17.05
C VAL A 885 -23.85 -19.57 -16.42
N THR A 886 -23.03 -20.55 -16.79
CA THR A 886 -22.97 -21.86 -16.12
C THR A 886 -21.54 -22.14 -15.65
N VAL A 887 -21.36 -22.35 -14.35
CA VAL A 887 -20.08 -22.80 -13.79
C VAL A 887 -20.00 -24.32 -13.92
N LEU A 888 -19.07 -24.84 -14.72
CA LEU A 888 -18.99 -26.29 -14.98
C LEU A 888 -18.20 -27.06 -13.93
N SER A 889 -17.23 -26.43 -13.29
CA SER A 889 -16.38 -27.04 -12.26
C SER A 889 -15.79 -25.96 -11.39
N ALA A 890 -15.59 -26.30 -10.12
CA ALA A 890 -14.95 -25.46 -9.12
C ALA A 890 -13.96 -26.30 -8.29
N ASP A 891 -12.81 -25.72 -7.96
CA ASP A 891 -11.84 -26.25 -6.99
C ASP A 891 -11.70 -25.23 -5.86
N VAL A 892 -11.82 -25.68 -4.61
CA VAL A 892 -11.62 -24.83 -3.43
C VAL A 892 -10.63 -25.49 -2.48
N ARG A 893 -9.66 -24.71 -2.04
CA ARG A 893 -8.69 -25.11 -1.01
C ARG A 893 -8.69 -24.09 0.11
N ILE A 894 -8.77 -24.59 1.34
CA ILE A 894 -8.79 -23.78 2.55
C ILE A 894 -7.50 -23.94 3.35
N GLY A 895 -7.12 -22.92 4.09
CA GLY A 895 -5.91 -22.89 4.92
C GLY A 895 -6.05 -21.98 6.14
N ASN A 896 -5.08 -22.04 7.05
CA ASN A 896 -5.11 -21.25 8.28
C ASN A 896 -4.92 -19.74 7.98
N PRO A 897 -5.87 -18.86 8.36
CA PRO A 897 -5.77 -17.42 8.14
C PRO A 897 -4.78 -16.72 9.08
N ALA A 898 -4.13 -17.41 10.02
CA ALA A 898 -3.18 -16.83 10.99
C ALA A 898 -2.00 -16.10 10.32
N GLU A 899 -1.82 -16.25 9.01
CA GLU A 899 -0.95 -15.41 8.19
C GLU A 899 -1.63 -14.15 7.61
N ARG A 900 -2.73 -13.64 8.18
CA ARG A 900 -3.29 -12.33 7.78
C ARG A 900 -2.66 -11.23 8.63
N THR A 901 -1.85 -10.36 8.00
CA THR A 901 -1.33 -9.13 8.65
C THR A 901 -2.38 -8.03 8.79
N ASP A 902 -3.56 -8.21 8.19
CA ASP A 902 -4.62 -7.21 8.17
C ASP A 902 -5.64 -7.43 9.29
N SER A 903 -5.17 -7.30 10.54
CA SER A 903 -6.12 -7.03 11.61
C SER A 903 -6.47 -5.55 11.57
N ALA A 904 -7.75 -5.18 11.79
CA ALA A 904 -8.17 -3.79 11.95
C ALA A 904 -7.46 -3.05 13.12
N ARG A 905 -6.56 -3.72 13.86
CA ARG A 905 -5.77 -3.15 14.94
C ARG A 905 -4.70 -2.23 14.37
N ARG A 906 -4.48 -1.09 15.03
CA ARG A 906 -3.29 -0.27 14.77
C ARG A 906 -2.05 -1.04 15.18
N ALA A 907 -1.21 -1.36 14.21
CA ALA A 907 0.09 -1.96 14.42
C ALA A 907 1.07 -1.45 13.37
N MET A 908 2.29 -1.18 13.79
CA MET A 908 3.41 -1.02 12.88
C MET A 908 3.75 -2.39 12.27
N SER A 909 4.34 -2.41 11.07
CA SER A 909 4.76 -3.67 10.45
C SER A 909 5.68 -4.45 11.39
N LYS A 910 5.40 -5.75 11.56
CA LYS A 910 6.29 -6.69 12.24
C LYS A 910 7.53 -6.92 11.36
N TYR A 911 8.69 -7.13 11.98
CA TYR A 911 9.99 -7.40 11.35
C TYR A 911 10.46 -8.82 11.59
#